data_AF-A0A9W6C429-F1
#
_entry.id   AF-A0A9W6C429-F1
#
_cell.length_a   1.000
_cell.length_b   1.000
_cell.length_c   1.000
_cell.angle_alpha   90.00
_cell.angle_beta   90.00
_cell.angle_gamma   90.00
#
_symmetry.space_group_name_H-M   'P 1'
#
loop_
_entity.id
_entity.type
_entity.pdbx_description
1 polymer ?
#
loop_
_entity_poly.entity_id
_entity_poly.type
_entity_poly.pdbx_seq_one_letter_code
_entity_poly.pdbx_strand_id
1 'polypeptide(L)'
;MSEHFDVAVLGMGPGGEVAAGRLLAAGKNVAVIERELIGGECAYWACIPSKTVLRPAEARTEVHKAAGVSGAEVDWASTREYRDYMIRDLDDSAQAEGYTAQGATVIRGEAGLTGPGRIRVGNREITAEHIIIATGSEAVIPPIKGIEEITAWTNRETYTTHDLPERAVVVGGSAVGVETATFLARFGVQVTLIHRGDRLLGREDPRVGELVHDYLAEAGVDIRLGASAAKAHRNGADSMVILEDGSEVAADVVIFGTGRAPRTQGLGLEAAGARLGEHGEVLIDEHARAADNLWAIGDVTAVMPFTHVAKYQGRIAADAILGRPRPASYVGIPRVVFADPEIAAAGLTTEQAQHRGIRTTATELDLAHAIARPWTYEQDPRGHLGLLADAERGVLIGAWAVGPQAGEWIHHAALAIRAQLPLELLRDQVAQFPTYHEAYQAALDQLELPQDQLEIVAFERGHYTSYSACGIPYFIGKDVADTTALIARTPQQFRDHHAIDARTGHEVLEIDLHRRAVLVRDLVRGREAWEGFDQLMVATGATPARPPLPGIEAAGIHGVQTLDDGLALRTVLERDRPGRAVVVGAGYIGLELAEALSAWGVGITVIGRPPAPLPALDPDMGALIATAMEGFGMEVRMEETVTGFATTDGKVTAVVTDQATIPTDLVILGLGVTPNTTLAAQAGIPLGATGAITVDRRLRTGIDGVWAAGDCVEKFHRVSRRHVSLPLGTHANKEGRTAGINLGGGYATFPGVLGTAVTKICDIEVGRTGLGEAEAQAAGFDPVTAVVDSTTRAGYYPGAKPIRTKLIAERGTGRLLGAQIVGEEGAAKRIDVLSVALWHETPVEELLNIDLSYAPPFSPAVPGTGTFLYRGRPQNSPGSRCTVRIGEAAAAAGMTTKALRFYEQQGLLPPVHRGPNGYRDYPPETLARLQFIRRSKAAGLSLAEIRNILQIRDAGQAPCSHVAAQLAQQLTDLDQHIAELTALRTSVAEHYQAASQGDPAQCDAEQICSYL
;
A
#
# COMPACT_ATOMS: atom_id res chain seq x y z
N MET A 1 -25.05 4.43 60.53
CA MET A 1 -25.34 3.59 59.34
C MET A 1 -24.23 3.90 58.34
N SER A 2 -23.41 2.92 57.96
CA SER A 2 -22.34 3.13 56.98
C SER A 2 -22.96 3.30 55.59
N GLU A 3 -22.65 4.40 54.90
CA GLU A 3 -23.06 4.60 53.51
C GLU A 3 -22.36 3.56 52.62
N HIS A 4 -23.10 2.93 51.70
CA HIS A 4 -22.60 1.87 50.83
C HIS A 4 -22.68 2.29 49.36
N PHE A 5 -21.60 2.05 48.62
CA PHE A 5 -21.44 2.40 47.21
C PHE A 5 -21.03 1.19 46.37
N ASP A 6 -21.35 1.20 45.08
CA ASP A 6 -20.82 0.18 44.17
C ASP A 6 -19.32 0.41 43.96
N VAL A 7 -18.92 1.67 43.79
CA VAL A 7 -17.52 2.04 43.58
C VAL A 7 -17.16 3.30 44.35
N ALA A 8 -15.98 3.31 44.97
CA ALA A 8 -15.36 4.52 45.51
C ALA A 8 -14.05 4.84 44.77
N VAL A 9 -13.90 6.08 44.32
CA VAL A 9 -12.70 6.58 43.64
C VAL A 9 -11.97 7.53 44.58
N LEU A 10 -10.74 7.17 44.98
CA LEU A 10 -9.89 7.95 45.87
C LEU A 10 -8.89 8.72 45.01
N GLY A 11 -9.09 10.03 44.90
CA GLY A 11 -8.33 10.91 44.02
C GLY A 11 -9.04 11.11 42.68
N MET A 12 -9.31 12.38 42.36
CA MET A 12 -10.02 12.80 41.15
C MET A 12 -9.09 13.50 40.17
N GLY A 13 -7.86 12.99 40.03
CA GLY A 13 -7.00 13.34 38.90
C GLY A 13 -7.51 12.75 37.57
N PRO A 14 -6.79 12.95 36.45
CA PRO A 14 -7.29 12.58 35.11
C PRO A 14 -7.71 11.12 34.94
N GLY A 15 -7.04 10.18 35.60
CA GLY A 15 -7.42 8.77 35.61
C GLY A 15 -8.71 8.50 36.42
N GLY A 16 -8.81 9.12 37.60
CA GLY A 16 -9.98 9.02 38.48
C GLY A 16 -11.23 9.60 37.82
N GLU A 17 -11.12 10.75 37.16
CA GLU A 17 -12.22 11.37 36.40
C GLU A 17 -12.74 10.44 35.28
N VAL A 18 -11.84 9.83 34.51
CA VAL A 18 -12.23 8.89 33.45
C VAL A 18 -12.92 7.64 34.02
N ALA A 19 -12.42 7.11 35.13
CA ALA A 19 -13.03 5.95 35.78
C ALA A 19 -14.42 6.30 36.34
N ALA A 20 -14.52 7.37 37.12
CA ALA A 20 -15.76 7.85 37.72
C ALA A 20 -16.82 8.14 36.66
N GLY A 21 -16.48 8.92 35.63
CA GLY A 21 -17.42 9.27 34.55
C GLY A 21 -17.96 8.04 33.81
N ARG A 22 -17.11 7.03 33.55
CA ARG A 22 -17.55 5.78 32.91
C ARG A 22 -18.47 4.93 33.80
N LEU A 23 -18.18 4.87 35.10
CA LEU A 23 -18.97 4.10 36.05
C LEU A 23 -20.33 4.76 36.31
N LEU A 24 -20.37 6.08 36.42
CA LEU A 24 -21.60 6.86 36.51
C LEU A 24 -22.46 6.70 35.27
N ALA A 25 -21.87 6.81 34.07
CA ALA A 25 -22.59 6.58 32.81
C ALA A 25 -23.15 5.15 32.68
N ALA A 26 -22.54 4.18 33.37
CA ALA A 26 -23.03 2.80 33.46
C ALA A 26 -24.06 2.59 34.60
N GLY A 27 -24.51 3.65 35.27
CA GLY A 27 -25.52 3.61 36.32
C GLY A 27 -25.04 3.10 37.67
N LYS A 28 -23.72 3.06 37.92
CA LYS A 28 -23.17 2.68 39.21
C LYS A 28 -23.36 3.78 40.25
N ASN A 29 -23.59 3.40 41.49
CA ASN A 29 -23.57 4.32 42.63
C ASN A 29 -22.11 4.59 43.02
N VAL A 30 -21.60 5.78 42.68
CA VAL A 30 -20.17 6.13 42.81
C VAL A 30 -19.96 7.21 43.88
N ALA A 31 -19.04 6.93 44.82
CA ALA A 31 -18.45 7.94 45.69
C ALA A 31 -17.13 8.45 45.09
N VAL A 32 -16.99 9.76 44.95
CA VAL A 32 -15.72 10.39 44.54
C VAL A 32 -15.14 11.14 45.73
N ILE A 33 -13.89 10.84 46.08
CA ILE A 33 -13.24 11.36 47.28
C ILE A 33 -11.99 12.11 46.86
N GLU A 34 -11.98 13.42 47.11
CA GLU A 34 -10.86 14.30 46.74
C GLU A 34 -10.49 15.19 47.93
N ARG A 35 -9.19 15.26 48.23
CA ARG A 35 -8.66 16.05 49.35
C ARG A 35 -8.36 17.49 48.96
N GLU A 36 -8.04 17.74 47.70
CA GLU A 36 -7.72 19.03 47.12
C GLU A 36 -8.74 19.35 46.01
N LEU A 37 -8.30 19.46 44.75
CA LEU A 37 -9.10 19.89 43.59
C LEU A 37 -9.37 18.74 42.62
N ILE A 38 -10.63 18.61 42.17
CA ILE A 38 -11.12 17.66 41.17
C ILE A 38 -10.55 18.06 39.80
N GLY A 39 -9.71 17.20 39.25
CA GLY A 39 -8.82 17.45 38.11
C GLY A 39 -7.36 17.19 38.46
N GLY A 40 -7.02 17.26 39.76
CA GLY A 40 -5.71 16.95 40.32
C GLY A 40 -4.57 17.83 39.76
N GLU A 41 -3.33 17.35 39.92
CA GLU A 41 -2.12 18.07 39.50
C GLU A 41 -2.17 18.55 38.05
N CYS A 42 -2.64 17.71 37.12
CA CYS A 42 -2.59 18.02 35.70
C CYS A 42 -3.44 19.24 35.31
N ALA A 43 -4.61 19.42 35.94
CA ALA A 43 -5.51 20.52 35.64
C ALA A 43 -5.08 21.84 36.28
N TYR A 44 -4.48 21.80 37.48
CA TYR A 44 -4.28 23.02 38.29
C TYR A 44 -2.82 23.42 38.47
N TRP A 45 -1.87 22.47 38.43
CA TRP A 45 -0.48 22.73 38.84
C TRP A 45 0.59 22.15 37.89
N ALA A 46 0.21 21.45 36.83
CA ALA A 46 1.14 20.80 35.92
C ALA A 46 0.75 21.01 34.44
N CYS A 47 0.08 20.05 33.81
CA CYS A 47 -0.11 20.02 32.36
C CYS A 47 -0.76 21.31 31.81
N ILE A 48 -1.96 21.66 32.29
CA ILE A 48 -2.72 22.79 31.76
C ILE A 48 -1.95 24.11 31.93
N PRO A 49 -1.53 24.52 33.15
CA PRO A 49 -0.86 25.80 33.29
C PRO A 49 0.51 25.83 32.60
N SER A 50 1.28 24.73 32.61
CA SER A 50 2.57 24.67 31.90
C SER A 50 2.41 24.86 30.39
N LYS A 51 1.44 24.18 29.76
CA LYS A 51 1.22 24.32 28.31
C LYS A 51 0.65 25.68 27.95
N THR A 52 -0.15 26.28 28.83
CA THR A 52 -0.64 27.63 28.65
C THR A 52 0.49 28.65 28.65
N VAL A 53 1.48 28.55 29.54
CA VAL A 53 2.60 29.51 29.59
C VAL A 53 3.69 29.25 28.55
N LEU A 54 3.84 28.02 28.06
CA LEU A 54 4.78 27.69 26.99
C LEU A 54 4.34 28.22 25.61
N ARG A 55 3.03 28.27 25.35
CA ARG A 55 2.50 28.61 24.01
C ARG A 55 2.87 30.01 23.51
N PRO A 56 2.82 31.10 24.30
CA PRO A 56 3.22 32.42 23.82
C PRO A 56 4.70 32.49 23.43
N ALA A 57 5.57 31.80 24.18
CA ALA A 57 6.99 31.71 23.88
C ALA A 57 7.24 30.96 22.57
N GLU A 58 6.56 29.84 22.36
CA GLU A 58 6.58 29.05 21.12
C GLU A 58 6.10 29.91 19.93
N ALA A 59 4.93 30.54 20.05
CA ALA A 59 4.37 31.39 19.00
C ALA A 59 5.30 32.56 18.62
N ARG A 60 5.97 33.18 19.59
CA ARG A 60 6.99 34.20 19.31
C ARG A 60 8.15 33.62 18.51
N THR A 61 8.66 32.44 18.88
CA THR A 61 9.73 31.77 18.11
C THR A 61 9.25 31.46 16.69
N GLU A 62 8.04 30.92 16.52
CA GLU A 62 7.46 30.63 15.19
C GLU A 62 7.40 31.88 14.32
N VAL A 63 6.96 33.01 14.88
CA VAL A 63 6.99 34.31 14.18
C VAL A 63 8.41 34.73 13.83
N HIS A 64 9.40 34.55 14.70
CA HIS A 64 10.78 34.94 14.41
C HIS A 64 11.42 34.09 13.31
N LYS A 65 11.01 32.82 13.18
CA LYS A 65 11.55 31.88 12.18
C LYS A 65 10.81 31.93 10.85
N ALA A 66 9.55 32.37 10.82
CA ALA A 66 8.75 32.45 9.61
C ALA A 66 9.18 33.59 8.67
N ALA A 67 9.04 33.38 7.36
CA ALA A 67 9.30 34.42 6.36
C ALA A 67 8.12 35.42 6.26
N GLY A 68 8.44 36.71 6.09
CA GLY A 68 7.43 37.75 5.81
C GLY A 68 6.72 38.33 7.04
N VAL A 69 7.19 38.01 8.24
CA VAL A 69 6.70 38.57 9.51
C VAL A 69 7.83 39.29 10.25
N SER A 70 7.50 40.34 11.01
CA SER A 70 8.47 41.19 11.70
C SER A 70 8.24 41.18 13.21
N GLY A 71 8.68 40.11 13.88
CA GLY A 71 8.76 40.01 15.35
C GLY A 71 7.43 39.82 16.09
N ALA A 72 7.50 39.35 17.34
CA ALA A 72 6.40 39.30 18.29
C ALA A 72 6.91 39.56 19.72
N GLU A 73 6.12 40.26 20.54
CA GLU A 73 6.43 40.46 21.96
C GLU A 73 5.63 39.49 22.84
N VAL A 74 6.21 39.08 23.96
CA VAL A 74 5.53 38.28 24.98
C VAL A 74 5.20 39.18 26.17
N ASP A 75 3.96 39.09 26.66
CA ASP A 75 3.52 39.78 27.86
C ASP A 75 3.18 38.76 28.95
N TRP A 76 3.93 38.82 30.06
CA TRP A 76 3.72 37.91 31.18
C TRP A 76 2.38 38.17 31.87
N ALA A 77 1.93 39.42 31.98
CA ALA A 77 0.70 39.74 32.69
C ALA A 77 -0.53 39.10 32.02
N SER A 78 -0.67 39.28 30.70
CA SER A 78 -1.74 38.66 29.91
C SER A 78 -1.61 37.14 29.84
N THR A 79 -0.38 36.62 29.74
CA THR A 79 -0.13 35.17 29.75
C THR A 79 -0.56 34.55 31.07
N ARG A 80 -0.23 35.18 32.19
CA ARG A 80 -0.66 34.78 33.52
C ARG A 80 -2.17 34.80 33.65
N GLU A 81 -2.84 35.90 33.27
CA GLU A 81 -4.29 36.03 33.41
C GLU A 81 -5.00 34.90 32.64
N TYR A 82 -4.52 34.59 31.44
CA TYR A 82 -5.05 33.46 30.67
C TYR A 82 -4.71 32.11 31.29
N ARG A 83 -3.51 31.94 31.87
CA ARG A 83 -3.14 30.74 32.63
C ARG A 83 -4.03 30.54 33.84
N ASP A 84 -4.31 31.59 34.61
CA ASP A 84 -5.17 31.57 35.79
C ASP A 84 -6.61 31.17 35.39
N TYR A 85 -7.14 31.76 34.31
CA TYR A 85 -8.41 31.34 33.71
C TYR A 85 -8.41 29.85 33.29
N MET A 86 -7.35 29.38 32.64
CA MET A 86 -7.26 27.99 32.17
C MET A 86 -7.22 26.97 33.32
N ILE A 87 -6.66 27.36 34.47
CA ILE A 87 -6.71 26.58 35.72
C ILE A 87 -7.89 26.95 36.62
N ARG A 88 -8.86 27.71 36.08
CA ARG A 88 -10.11 28.09 36.76
C ARG A 88 -9.88 28.81 38.08
N ASP A 89 -8.83 29.61 38.16
CA ASP A 89 -8.44 30.34 39.37
C ASP A 89 -8.29 29.44 40.61
N LEU A 90 -7.86 28.18 40.39
CA LEU A 90 -7.77 27.14 41.42
C LEU A 90 -9.11 26.83 42.11
N ASP A 91 -10.23 27.05 41.40
CA ASP A 91 -11.58 26.69 41.81
C ASP A 91 -12.07 25.47 41.02
N ASP A 92 -12.64 24.51 41.75
CA ASP A 92 -13.20 23.29 41.20
C ASP A 92 -14.69 23.09 41.55
N SER A 93 -15.35 24.13 42.05
CA SER A 93 -16.76 24.12 42.48
C SER A 93 -17.68 23.63 41.36
N ALA A 94 -17.49 24.13 40.13
CA ALA A 94 -18.26 23.70 38.96
C ALA A 94 -18.04 22.22 38.61
N GLN A 95 -16.86 21.67 38.88
CA GLN A 95 -16.58 20.25 38.64
C GLN A 95 -17.26 19.39 39.69
N ALA A 96 -17.19 19.79 40.97
CA ALA A 96 -17.89 19.11 42.06
C ALA A 96 -19.42 19.10 41.86
N GLU A 97 -20.00 20.24 41.48
CA GLU A 97 -21.41 20.35 41.11
C GLU A 97 -21.75 19.46 39.91
N GLY A 98 -20.89 19.45 38.89
CA GLY A 98 -21.06 18.61 37.70
C GLY A 98 -21.09 17.10 38.00
N TYR A 99 -20.21 16.60 38.87
CA TYR A 99 -20.25 15.20 39.29
C TYR A 99 -21.45 14.88 40.19
N THR A 100 -21.84 15.82 41.05
CA THR A 100 -23.05 15.69 41.88
C THR A 100 -24.31 15.61 41.00
N ALA A 101 -24.41 16.45 39.98
CA ALA A 101 -25.51 16.45 39.02
C ALA A 101 -25.57 15.16 38.18
N GLN A 102 -24.43 14.51 37.94
CA GLN A 102 -24.34 13.20 37.29
C GLN A 102 -24.66 12.02 38.24
N GLY A 103 -24.96 12.28 39.51
CA GLY A 103 -25.34 11.28 40.50
C GLY A 103 -24.21 10.74 41.37
N ALA A 104 -23.00 11.32 41.31
CA ALA A 104 -21.92 10.96 42.22
C ALA A 104 -22.12 11.57 43.61
N THR A 105 -21.69 10.86 44.66
CA THR A 105 -21.52 11.47 45.97
C THR A 105 -20.12 12.05 46.08
N VAL A 106 -19.99 13.37 46.03
CA VAL A 106 -18.70 14.08 46.16
C VAL A 106 -18.36 14.27 47.64
N ILE A 107 -17.19 13.78 48.06
CA ILE A 107 -16.70 13.87 49.44
C ILE A 107 -15.36 14.59 49.44
N ARG A 108 -15.29 15.73 50.13
CA ARG A 108 -14.06 16.47 50.37
C ARG A 108 -13.33 15.93 51.58
N GLY A 109 -12.08 15.54 51.41
CA GLY A 109 -11.19 15.18 52.52
C GLY A 109 -10.22 14.06 52.19
N GLU A 110 -9.29 13.85 53.12
CA GLU A 110 -8.30 12.78 53.03
C GLU A 110 -8.93 11.43 53.38
N ALA A 111 -8.72 10.46 52.49
CA ALA A 111 -9.25 9.10 52.61
C ALA A 111 -8.18 8.15 53.16
N GLY A 112 -8.56 7.27 54.06
CA GLY A 112 -7.74 6.15 54.51
C GLY A 112 -8.51 4.83 54.44
N LEU A 113 -7.88 3.79 53.92
CA LEU A 113 -8.42 2.44 53.89
C LEU A 113 -8.21 1.79 55.26
N THR A 114 -9.29 1.27 55.83
CA THR A 114 -9.26 0.60 57.15
C THR A 114 -9.42 -0.92 57.04
N GLY A 115 -9.66 -1.43 55.84
CA GLY A 115 -9.81 -2.84 55.51
C GLY A 115 -10.36 -3.02 54.09
N PRO A 116 -10.55 -4.26 53.60
CA PRO A 116 -11.15 -4.52 52.30
C PRO A 116 -12.54 -3.89 52.19
N GLY A 117 -12.75 -3.07 51.15
CA GLY A 117 -14.02 -2.38 50.89
C GLY A 117 -14.40 -1.29 51.92
N ARG A 118 -13.50 -0.88 52.83
CA ARG A 118 -13.79 0.10 53.89
C ARG A 118 -12.91 1.33 53.80
N ILE A 119 -13.53 2.51 53.80
CA ILE A 119 -12.86 3.80 53.66
C ILE A 119 -13.29 4.73 54.79
N ARG A 120 -12.34 5.42 55.40
CA ARG A 120 -12.54 6.47 56.37
C ARG A 120 -12.16 7.82 55.77
N VAL A 121 -13.07 8.80 55.83
CA VAL A 121 -12.82 10.19 55.40
C VAL A 121 -13.24 11.12 56.54
N GLY A 122 -12.27 11.73 57.22
CA GLY A 122 -12.51 12.45 58.48
C GLY A 122 -13.21 11.56 59.51
N ASN A 123 -14.45 11.94 59.91
CA ASN A 123 -15.29 11.18 60.85
C ASN A 123 -16.29 10.23 60.16
N ARG A 124 -16.31 10.18 58.82
CA ARG A 124 -17.23 9.33 58.04
C ARG A 124 -16.57 7.97 57.78
N GLU A 125 -17.34 6.90 57.97
CA GLU A 125 -16.98 5.55 57.56
C GLU A 125 -17.95 5.12 56.44
N ILE A 126 -17.39 4.81 55.27
CA ILE A 126 -18.14 4.36 54.09
C ILE A 126 -17.62 3.00 53.64
N THR A 127 -18.47 2.28 52.91
CA THR A 127 -18.12 0.98 52.31
C THR A 127 -18.35 1.02 50.82
N ALA A 128 -17.52 0.30 50.06
CA ALA A 128 -17.70 0.15 48.62
C ALA A 128 -17.41 -1.28 48.18
N GLU A 129 -18.16 -1.78 47.19
CA GLU A 129 -17.87 -3.08 46.57
C GLU A 129 -16.51 -3.04 45.88
N HIS A 130 -16.23 -1.98 45.10
CA HIS A 130 -14.93 -1.74 44.47
C HIS A 130 -14.30 -0.42 44.91
N ILE A 131 -12.96 -0.41 45.02
CA ILE A 131 -12.18 0.80 45.35
C ILE A 131 -11.14 1.05 44.27
N ILE A 132 -11.07 2.29 43.77
CA ILE A 132 -10.04 2.73 42.82
C ILE A 132 -9.12 3.74 43.51
N ILE A 133 -7.83 3.43 43.58
CA ILE A 133 -6.78 4.32 44.09
C ILE A 133 -6.18 5.11 42.92
N ALA A 134 -6.41 6.42 42.93
CA ALA A 134 -5.98 7.37 41.91
C ALA A 134 -5.36 8.62 42.57
N THR A 135 -4.66 8.43 43.69
CA THR A 135 -4.09 9.52 44.53
C THR A 135 -2.89 10.24 43.90
N GLY A 136 -2.40 9.73 42.77
CA GLY A 136 -1.35 10.37 41.98
C GLY A 136 0.03 10.32 42.65
N SER A 137 0.83 11.35 42.41
CA SER A 137 2.21 11.46 42.87
C SER A 137 2.52 12.88 43.34
N GLU A 138 3.62 13.05 44.07
CA GLU A 138 4.15 14.34 44.52
C GLU A 138 5.58 14.58 44.06
N ALA A 139 5.99 15.85 43.98
CA ALA A 139 7.35 16.22 43.59
C ALA A 139 8.36 15.74 44.64
N VAL A 140 9.47 15.17 44.18
CA VAL A 140 10.59 14.80 45.05
C VAL A 140 11.51 16.00 45.21
N ILE A 141 11.75 16.38 46.45
CA ILE A 141 12.77 17.36 46.82
C ILE A 141 13.93 16.57 47.45
N PRO A 142 15.15 16.59 46.85
CA PRO A 142 16.28 15.86 47.40
C PRO A 142 16.67 16.40 48.79
N PRO A 143 17.21 15.56 49.70
CA PRO A 143 17.66 16.01 51.01
C PRO A 143 18.90 16.89 50.87
N ILE A 144 18.71 18.20 50.75
CA ILE A 144 19.78 19.21 50.65
C ILE A 144 19.90 19.94 51.98
N LYS A 145 21.12 19.99 52.54
CA LYS A 145 21.35 20.72 53.79
C LYS A 145 21.12 22.22 53.56
N GLY A 146 20.27 22.84 54.39
CA GLY A 146 19.94 24.27 54.33
C GLY A 146 18.86 24.62 53.31
N ILE A 147 18.12 23.63 52.80
CA ILE A 147 17.01 23.86 51.86
C ILE A 147 15.89 24.76 52.43
N GLU A 148 15.67 24.70 53.75
CA GLU A 148 14.68 25.53 54.47
C GLU A 148 15.04 27.03 54.42
N GLU A 149 16.29 27.37 54.11
CA GLU A 149 16.79 28.74 54.11
C GLU A 149 16.55 29.44 52.76
N ILE A 150 16.32 28.69 51.68
CA ILE A 150 16.17 29.21 50.31
C ILE A 150 14.72 29.27 49.86
N THR A 151 14.46 29.94 48.73
CA THR A 151 13.15 29.94 48.09
C THR A 151 13.02 28.70 47.18
N ALA A 152 12.56 27.59 47.76
CA ALA A 152 12.38 26.32 47.04
C ALA A 152 10.99 26.25 46.37
N TRP A 153 10.98 25.98 45.07
CA TRP A 153 9.77 25.82 44.25
C TRP A 153 9.69 24.41 43.67
N THR A 154 8.47 23.94 43.44
CA THR A 154 8.13 22.76 42.64
C THR A 154 7.30 23.20 41.43
N ASN A 155 6.75 22.24 40.67
CA ASN A 155 5.81 22.55 39.60
C ASN A 155 4.63 23.41 40.07
N ARG A 156 4.17 23.24 41.33
CA ARG A 156 3.03 23.98 41.86
C ARG A 156 3.35 25.48 41.90
N GLU A 157 4.42 25.88 42.59
CA GLU A 157 4.81 27.28 42.72
C GLU A 157 5.23 27.89 41.37
N THR A 158 5.97 27.15 40.55
CA THR A 158 6.43 27.63 39.23
C THR A 158 5.26 28.01 38.32
N TYR A 159 4.24 27.15 38.24
CA TYR A 159 3.15 27.34 37.30
C TYR A 159 1.97 28.13 37.86
N THR A 160 1.99 28.52 39.14
CA THR A 160 1.02 29.47 39.72
C THR A 160 1.66 30.79 40.17
N THR A 161 2.92 31.04 39.83
CA THR A 161 3.60 32.28 40.24
C THR A 161 2.92 33.51 39.63
N HIS A 162 2.81 34.57 40.43
CA HIS A 162 2.32 35.86 39.98
C HIS A 162 3.42 36.61 39.20
N ASP A 163 4.64 36.64 39.74
CA ASP A 163 5.79 37.35 39.17
C ASP A 163 6.89 36.37 38.78
N LEU A 164 7.61 36.67 37.70
CA LEU A 164 8.77 35.89 37.28
C LEU A 164 10.02 36.35 38.04
N PRO A 165 10.89 35.42 38.48
CA PRO A 165 12.19 35.77 39.05
C PRO A 165 13.12 36.36 37.99
N GLU A 166 14.17 37.08 38.39
CA GLU A 166 15.23 37.49 37.46
C GLU A 166 16.18 36.32 37.18
N ARG A 167 16.47 35.50 38.20
CA ARG A 167 17.34 34.32 38.12
C ARG A 167 16.67 33.09 38.74
N ALA A 168 16.73 31.96 38.04
CA ALA A 168 16.22 30.68 38.52
C ALA A 168 17.25 29.56 38.34
N VAL A 169 17.39 28.72 39.37
CA VAL A 169 18.11 27.45 39.27
C VAL A 169 17.10 26.33 39.13
N VAL A 170 17.21 25.52 38.07
CA VAL A 170 16.37 24.33 37.86
C VAL A 170 17.19 23.09 38.17
N VAL A 171 16.77 22.31 39.17
CA VAL A 171 17.44 21.07 39.58
C VAL A 171 16.70 19.88 38.95
N GLY A 172 17.35 19.22 37.99
CA GLY A 172 16.88 18.03 37.29
C GLY A 172 16.59 18.25 35.81
N GLY A 173 17.32 17.58 34.92
CA GLY A 173 17.17 17.61 33.46
C GLY A 173 16.11 16.64 32.91
N SER A 174 15.00 16.44 33.63
CA SER A 174 13.86 15.64 33.15
C SER A 174 12.92 16.48 32.26
N ALA A 175 11.87 15.88 31.71
CA ALA A 175 10.86 16.62 30.92
C ALA A 175 10.36 17.89 31.64
N VAL A 176 10.07 17.79 32.95
CA VAL A 176 9.62 18.94 33.76
C VAL A 176 10.68 20.04 33.81
N GLY A 177 11.95 19.67 34.00
CA GLY A 177 13.04 20.62 34.10
C GLY A 177 13.36 21.28 32.76
N VAL A 178 13.35 20.52 31.67
CA VAL A 178 13.52 21.04 30.30
C VAL A 178 12.42 22.03 29.97
N GLU A 179 11.14 21.67 30.17
CA GLU A 179 10.01 22.57 29.91
C GLU A 179 10.05 23.83 30.78
N THR A 180 10.40 23.69 32.06
CA THR A 180 10.53 24.83 32.98
C THR A 180 11.66 25.77 32.54
N ALA A 181 12.81 25.22 32.15
CA ALA A 181 13.93 26.01 31.66
C ALA A 181 13.58 26.73 30.35
N THR A 182 12.92 26.05 29.41
CA THR A 182 12.43 26.67 28.17
C THR A 182 11.46 27.81 28.46
N PHE A 183 10.45 27.57 29.32
CA PHE A 183 9.48 28.60 29.70
C PHE A 183 10.17 29.84 30.27
N LEU A 184 10.97 29.67 31.32
CA LEU A 184 11.58 30.79 32.02
C LEU A 184 12.57 31.57 31.13
N ALA A 185 13.46 30.86 30.43
CA ALA A 185 14.43 31.49 29.54
C ALA A 185 13.75 32.31 28.42
N ARG A 186 12.63 31.81 27.88
CA ARG A 186 11.90 32.52 26.83
C ARG A 186 11.15 33.76 27.35
N PHE A 187 10.81 33.83 28.62
CA PHE A 187 10.31 35.06 29.24
C PHE A 187 11.43 35.97 29.80
N GLY A 188 12.70 35.66 29.50
CA GLY A 188 13.84 36.52 29.82
C GLY A 188 14.49 36.27 31.19
N VAL A 189 14.07 35.21 31.89
CA VAL A 189 14.70 34.79 33.16
C VAL A 189 16.06 34.17 32.88
N GLN A 190 17.06 34.48 33.68
CA GLN A 190 18.37 33.81 33.63
C GLN A 190 18.26 32.43 34.28
N VAL A 191 18.42 31.37 33.50
CA VAL A 191 18.23 29.99 33.98
C VAL A 191 19.55 29.24 34.03
N THR A 192 19.86 28.66 35.19
CA THR A 192 20.89 27.61 35.31
C THR A 192 20.20 26.26 35.56
N LEU A 193 20.37 25.30 34.65
CA LEU A 193 19.86 23.95 34.79
C LEU A 193 20.97 23.03 35.30
N ILE A 194 20.78 22.44 36.47
CA ILE A 194 21.71 21.48 37.09
C ILE A 194 21.15 20.08 36.93
N HIS A 195 21.94 19.15 36.39
CA HIS A 195 21.56 17.77 36.27
C HIS A 195 22.71 16.83 36.64
N ARG A 196 22.41 15.86 37.51
CA ARG A 196 23.38 14.85 37.96
C ARG A 196 23.82 13.91 36.82
N GLY A 197 22.95 13.65 35.86
CA GLY A 197 23.28 12.79 34.72
C GLY A 197 24.27 13.46 33.76
N ASP A 198 24.91 12.65 32.93
CA ASP A 198 25.80 13.07 31.85
C ASP A 198 25.05 13.59 30.61
N ARG A 199 23.71 13.45 30.58
CA ARG A 199 22.82 13.91 29.52
C ARG A 199 21.45 14.30 30.04
N LEU A 200 20.77 15.22 29.34
CA LEU A 200 19.37 15.55 29.60
C LEU A 200 18.45 14.42 29.11
N LEU A 201 17.23 14.38 29.65
CA LEU A 201 16.20 13.41 29.27
C LEU A 201 16.71 11.96 29.27
N GLY A 202 17.41 11.52 30.33
CA GLY A 202 18.04 10.18 30.40
C GLY A 202 17.12 8.95 30.28
N ARG A 203 15.80 9.13 30.08
CA ARG A 203 14.86 8.06 29.71
C ARG A 203 14.68 7.90 28.19
N GLU A 204 15.15 8.87 27.41
CA GLU A 204 15.07 8.91 25.96
C GLU A 204 16.34 8.36 25.31
N ASP A 205 16.32 8.24 23.98
CA ASP A 205 17.51 7.84 23.23
C ASP A 205 18.64 8.86 23.46
N PRO A 206 19.91 8.43 23.64
CA PRO A 206 21.03 9.34 23.92
C PRO A 206 21.12 10.52 22.95
N ARG A 207 20.81 10.28 21.67
CA ARG A 207 20.82 11.31 20.63
C ARG A 207 19.83 12.45 20.91
N VAL A 208 18.67 12.13 21.47
CA VAL A 208 17.67 13.14 21.89
C VAL A 208 18.24 14.02 22.99
N GLY A 209 18.94 13.45 23.97
CA GLY A 209 19.56 14.22 25.06
C GLY A 209 20.61 15.22 24.58
N GLU A 210 21.41 14.86 23.58
CA GLU A 210 22.38 15.74 22.91
C GLU A 210 21.69 16.90 22.18
N LEU A 211 20.69 16.59 21.34
CA LEU A 211 19.95 17.61 20.59
C LEU A 211 19.29 18.62 21.53
N VAL A 212 18.66 18.15 22.61
CA VAL A 212 17.99 19.02 23.59
C VAL A 212 18.96 19.89 24.36
N HIS A 213 20.15 19.37 24.69
CA HIS A 213 21.21 20.17 25.29
C HIS A 213 21.55 21.36 24.39
N ASP A 214 21.80 21.12 23.11
CA ASP A 214 22.21 22.16 22.17
C ASP A 214 21.11 23.22 21.99
N TYR A 215 19.84 22.81 21.86
CA TYR A 215 18.72 23.75 21.73
C TYR A 215 18.50 24.61 22.98
N LEU A 216 18.64 24.04 24.18
CA LEU A 216 18.52 24.82 25.42
C LEU A 216 19.70 25.77 25.63
N ALA A 217 20.91 25.35 25.27
CA ALA A 217 22.08 26.21 25.32
C ALA A 217 21.96 27.40 24.35
N GLU A 218 21.47 27.16 23.12
CA GLU A 218 21.14 28.23 22.15
C GLU A 218 20.04 29.18 22.67
N ALA A 219 19.12 28.68 23.50
CA ALA A 219 18.10 29.50 24.15
C ALA A 219 18.64 30.32 25.36
N GLY A 220 19.93 30.20 25.69
CA GLY A 220 20.59 30.96 26.74
C GLY A 220 20.55 30.33 28.13
N VAL A 221 20.24 29.03 28.23
CA VAL A 221 20.25 28.29 29.51
C VAL A 221 21.68 27.86 29.84
N ASP A 222 22.16 28.14 31.05
CA ASP A 222 23.43 27.59 31.59
C ASP A 222 23.20 26.15 32.05
N ILE A 223 23.68 25.16 31.29
CA ILE A 223 23.45 23.74 31.57
C ILE A 223 24.69 23.13 32.24
N ARG A 224 24.51 22.56 33.43
CA ARG A 224 25.55 21.88 34.21
C ARG A 224 25.21 20.42 34.39
N LEU A 225 25.77 19.59 33.50
CA LEU A 225 25.68 18.12 33.54
C LEU A 225 26.71 17.54 34.52
N GLY A 226 26.47 16.32 35.01
CA GLY A 226 27.34 15.69 36.01
C GLY A 226 27.40 16.42 37.35
N ALA A 227 26.47 17.33 37.61
CA ALA A 227 26.48 18.22 38.78
C ALA A 227 25.27 17.97 39.69
N SER A 228 25.52 17.96 41.00
CA SER A 228 24.47 17.80 42.03
C SER A 228 24.56 18.93 43.06
N ALA A 229 23.41 19.39 43.55
CA ALA A 229 23.34 20.34 44.66
C ALA A 229 23.68 19.64 45.99
N ALA A 230 24.74 20.09 46.66
CA ALA A 230 25.22 19.52 47.92
C ALA A 230 24.65 20.26 49.14
N LYS A 231 24.60 21.59 49.08
CA LYS A 231 24.11 22.46 50.16
C LYS A 231 23.42 23.69 49.57
N ALA A 232 22.49 24.25 50.32
CA ALA A 232 21.87 25.52 50.03
C ALA A 232 21.94 26.43 51.26
N HIS A 233 22.00 27.74 51.05
CA HIS A 233 21.90 28.73 52.12
C HIS A 233 21.40 30.06 51.55
N ARG A 234 20.94 30.96 52.43
CA ARG A 234 20.57 32.33 52.02
C ARG A 234 21.73 33.29 52.17
N ASN A 235 21.99 34.09 51.14
CA ASN A 235 22.96 35.19 51.19
C ASN A 235 22.29 36.51 50.78
N GLY A 236 21.84 37.29 51.76
CA GLY A 236 21.02 38.48 51.51
C GLY A 236 19.66 38.11 50.91
N ALA A 237 19.36 38.62 49.71
CA ALA A 237 18.15 38.28 48.96
C ALA A 237 18.29 36.96 48.17
N ASP A 238 19.53 36.52 47.92
CA ASP A 238 19.82 35.42 47.01
C ASP A 238 19.71 34.05 47.71
N SER A 239 19.11 33.09 47.00
CA SER A 239 19.20 31.68 47.27
C SER A 239 20.49 31.13 46.65
N MET A 240 21.43 30.69 47.49
CA MET A 240 22.72 30.15 47.05
C MET A 240 22.69 28.63 47.04
N VAL A 241 23.05 28.01 45.90
CA VAL A 241 23.21 26.56 45.74
C VAL A 241 24.69 26.24 45.56
N ILE A 242 25.24 25.44 46.46
CA ILE A 242 26.63 24.93 46.41
C ILE A 242 26.59 23.53 45.79
N LEU A 243 27.34 23.32 44.72
CA LEU A 243 27.45 22.05 44.01
C LEU A 243 28.51 21.15 44.66
N GLU A 244 28.49 19.86 44.32
CA GLU A 244 29.46 18.87 44.84
C GLU A 244 30.91 19.18 44.46
N ASP A 245 31.14 19.87 43.33
CA ASP A 245 32.46 20.32 42.89
C ASP A 245 32.97 21.58 43.61
N GLY A 246 32.15 22.15 44.51
CA GLY A 246 32.44 23.36 45.27
C GLY A 246 32.08 24.67 44.57
N SER A 247 31.58 24.63 43.33
CA SER A 247 31.06 25.82 42.65
C SER A 247 29.73 26.29 43.27
N GLU A 248 29.47 27.59 43.18
CA GLU A 248 28.24 28.21 43.72
C GLU A 248 27.41 28.83 42.60
N VAL A 249 26.09 28.73 42.74
CA VAL A 249 25.10 29.35 41.83
C VAL A 249 24.12 30.16 42.67
N ALA A 250 23.97 31.45 42.32
CA ALA A 250 23.01 32.35 42.95
C ALA A 250 21.73 32.43 42.13
N ALA A 251 20.57 32.39 42.78
CA ALA A 251 19.28 32.60 42.14
C ALA A 251 18.26 33.20 43.10
N ASP A 252 17.17 33.71 42.56
CA ASP A 252 16.06 34.22 43.38
C ASP A 252 15.20 33.04 43.86
N VAL A 253 15.08 32.01 43.00
CA VAL A 253 14.33 30.77 43.26
C VAL A 253 15.09 29.53 42.80
N VAL A 254 14.90 28.42 43.51
CA VAL A 254 15.43 27.10 43.15
C VAL A 254 14.26 26.15 42.91
N ILE A 255 14.13 25.65 41.68
CA ILE A 255 13.01 24.85 41.21
C ILE A 255 13.41 23.38 41.11
N PHE A 256 12.66 22.50 41.77
CA PHE A 256 12.94 21.07 41.84
C PHE A 256 12.12 20.28 40.80
N GLY A 257 12.79 19.84 39.74
CA GLY A 257 12.28 18.93 38.70
C GLY A 257 12.88 17.52 38.78
N THR A 258 13.22 17.06 40.00
CA THR A 258 14.05 15.87 40.21
C THR A 258 13.32 14.51 40.15
N GLY A 259 12.01 14.54 39.91
CA GLY A 259 11.17 13.35 39.82
C GLY A 259 9.92 13.45 40.68
N ARG A 260 9.14 12.37 40.73
CA ARG A 260 7.90 12.29 41.50
C ARG A 260 7.81 10.95 42.23
N ALA A 261 7.22 10.96 43.42
CA ALA A 261 6.97 9.79 44.25
C ALA A 261 5.46 9.47 44.33
N PRO A 262 5.05 8.19 44.25
CA PRO A 262 3.66 7.78 44.46
C PRO A 262 3.11 8.24 45.82
N ARG A 263 1.88 8.77 45.84
CA ARG A 263 1.21 9.17 47.09
C ARG A 263 0.53 7.96 47.73
N THR A 264 1.30 7.15 48.45
CA THR A 264 0.83 5.92 49.11
C THR A 264 0.89 5.97 50.64
N GLN A 265 1.67 6.90 51.21
CA GLN A 265 1.80 7.04 52.66
C GLN A 265 0.48 7.38 53.35
N GLY A 266 0.20 6.72 54.48
CA GLY A 266 -0.98 7.00 55.30
C GLY A 266 -2.32 6.50 54.75
N LEU A 267 -2.36 5.92 53.55
CA LEU A 267 -3.60 5.44 52.91
C LEU A 267 -4.10 4.08 53.42
N GLY A 268 -3.30 3.32 54.17
CA GLY A 268 -3.70 1.99 54.67
C GLY A 268 -3.84 0.92 53.57
N LEU A 269 -3.03 1.02 52.50
CA LEU A 269 -3.12 0.16 51.32
C LEU A 269 -2.92 -1.33 51.64
N GLU A 270 -1.98 -1.65 52.53
CA GLU A 270 -1.74 -3.02 52.99
C GLU A 270 -2.93 -3.58 53.76
N ALA A 271 -3.64 -2.75 54.55
CA ALA A 271 -4.85 -3.15 55.25
C ALA A 271 -6.00 -3.49 54.29
N ALA A 272 -6.01 -2.90 53.09
CA ALA A 272 -6.93 -3.24 52.01
C ALA A 272 -6.44 -4.39 51.10
N GLY A 273 -5.25 -4.94 51.37
CA GLY A 273 -4.69 -6.09 50.64
C GLY A 273 -3.77 -5.74 49.46
N ALA A 274 -3.51 -4.46 49.20
CA ALA A 274 -2.56 -4.06 48.15
C ALA A 274 -1.11 -4.35 48.58
N ARG A 275 -0.25 -4.57 47.59
CA ARG A 275 1.20 -4.69 47.78
C ARG A 275 1.89 -3.45 47.21
N LEU A 276 2.91 -2.97 47.92
CA LEU A 276 3.75 -1.87 47.47
C LEU A 276 5.06 -2.40 46.89
N GLY A 277 5.58 -1.71 45.87
CA GLY A 277 6.90 -1.93 45.31
C GLY A 277 8.00 -1.22 46.10
N GLU A 278 9.24 -1.33 45.62
CA GLU A 278 10.43 -0.82 46.29
C GLU A 278 10.48 0.72 46.36
N HIS A 279 9.75 1.41 45.47
CA HIS A 279 9.66 2.87 45.44
C HIS A 279 8.33 3.39 45.98
N GLY A 280 7.57 2.54 46.68
CA GLY A 280 6.30 2.89 47.29
C GLY A 280 5.13 2.93 46.32
N GLU A 281 5.28 2.44 45.09
CA GLU A 281 4.24 2.31 44.09
C GLU A 281 3.27 1.16 44.39
N VAL A 282 2.00 1.30 44.00
CA VAL A 282 1.02 0.21 44.12
C VAL A 282 1.21 -0.79 42.99
N LEU A 283 1.53 -2.04 43.34
CA LEU A 283 1.69 -3.12 42.38
C LEU A 283 0.33 -3.56 41.83
N ILE A 284 0.23 -3.62 40.51
CA ILE A 284 -0.99 -3.99 39.79
C ILE A 284 -0.74 -5.13 38.80
N ASP A 285 -1.79 -5.88 38.48
CA ASP A 285 -1.81 -6.80 37.34
C ASP A 285 -2.12 -6.08 36.01
N GLU A 286 -2.23 -6.87 34.93
CA GLU A 286 -2.55 -6.37 33.60
C GLU A 286 -3.95 -5.75 33.48
N HIS A 287 -4.84 -5.93 34.45
CA HIS A 287 -6.16 -5.31 34.49
C HIS A 287 -6.21 -4.09 35.42
N ALA A 288 -5.06 -3.60 35.89
CA ALA A 288 -4.94 -2.54 36.89
C ALA A 288 -5.48 -2.93 38.28
N ARG A 289 -5.60 -4.23 38.56
CA ARG A 289 -6.04 -4.75 39.87
C ARG A 289 -4.86 -4.79 40.83
N ALA A 290 -5.05 -4.21 42.01
CA ALA A 290 -4.07 -4.22 43.10
C ALA A 290 -4.34 -5.33 44.12
N ALA A 291 -5.62 -5.63 44.38
CA ALA A 291 -6.08 -6.74 45.23
C ALA A 291 -7.54 -7.10 44.89
N ASP A 292 -8.15 -8.01 45.65
CA ASP A 292 -9.56 -8.35 45.47
C ASP A 292 -10.44 -7.10 45.64
N ASN A 293 -11.17 -6.75 44.58
CA ASN A 293 -11.98 -5.55 44.47
C ASN A 293 -11.26 -4.21 44.69
N LEU A 294 -9.94 -4.20 44.62
CA LEU A 294 -9.10 -3.00 44.76
C LEU A 294 -8.30 -2.78 43.48
N TRP A 295 -8.35 -1.57 42.95
CA TRP A 295 -7.72 -1.16 41.70
C TRP A 295 -6.81 0.03 41.96
N ALA A 296 -5.75 0.20 41.17
CA ALA A 296 -4.91 1.38 41.23
C ALA A 296 -4.56 1.89 39.83
N ILE A 297 -4.63 3.21 39.64
CA ILE A 297 -4.47 3.86 38.33
C ILE A 297 -3.69 5.18 38.45
N GLY A 298 -3.03 5.55 37.36
CA GLY A 298 -2.19 6.74 37.26
C GLY A 298 -0.86 6.59 37.99
N ASP A 299 -0.27 7.74 38.33
CA ASP A 299 1.11 7.81 38.85
C ASP A 299 1.34 7.02 40.14
N VAL A 300 0.30 6.71 40.90
CA VAL A 300 0.40 5.90 42.13
C VAL A 300 0.93 4.48 41.84
N THR A 301 0.77 4.01 40.59
CA THR A 301 1.26 2.71 40.11
C THR A 301 2.72 2.76 39.65
N ALA A 302 3.29 3.95 39.46
CA ALA A 302 4.56 4.22 38.78
C ALA A 302 4.69 3.63 37.35
N VAL A 303 3.65 3.01 36.80
CA VAL A 303 3.63 2.49 35.43
C VAL A 303 3.48 3.67 34.47
N MET A 304 4.62 4.20 34.01
CA MET A 304 4.74 5.38 33.12
C MET A 304 3.82 6.55 33.54
N PRO A 305 4.28 7.44 34.46
CA PRO A 305 3.48 8.50 35.06
C PRO A 305 3.14 9.62 34.06
N PHE A 306 2.23 9.33 33.15
CA PHE A 306 1.71 10.24 32.14
C PHE A 306 0.19 10.33 32.24
N THR A 307 -0.34 11.54 32.05
CA THR A 307 -1.79 11.80 32.09
C THR A 307 -2.60 10.88 31.19
N HIS A 308 -2.14 10.63 29.96
CA HIS A 308 -2.87 9.79 29.01
C HIS A 308 -2.79 8.29 29.39
N VAL A 309 -1.72 7.85 30.08
CA VAL A 309 -1.61 6.50 30.66
C VAL A 309 -2.56 6.37 31.86
N ALA A 310 -2.64 7.38 32.73
CA ALA A 310 -3.62 7.40 33.82
C ALA A 310 -5.06 7.31 33.31
N LYS A 311 -5.41 8.09 32.27
CA LYS A 311 -6.70 7.99 31.58
C LYS A 311 -6.92 6.59 30.98
N TYR A 312 -5.90 5.99 30.38
CA TYR A 312 -5.97 4.63 29.83
C TYR A 312 -6.23 3.57 30.91
N GLN A 313 -5.48 3.61 32.01
CA GLN A 313 -5.68 2.71 33.16
C GLN A 313 -7.06 2.91 33.79
N GLY A 314 -7.55 4.15 33.91
CA GLY A 314 -8.93 4.43 34.36
C GLY A 314 -9.99 3.74 33.50
N ARG A 315 -9.79 3.69 32.17
CA ARG A 315 -10.65 2.90 31.27
C ARG A 315 -10.54 1.40 31.54
N ILE A 316 -9.33 0.87 31.73
CA ILE A 316 -9.08 -0.56 31.98
C ILE A 316 -9.78 -0.99 33.29
N ALA A 317 -9.56 -0.26 34.38
CA ALA A 317 -10.15 -0.55 35.68
C ALA A 317 -11.68 -0.47 35.63
N ALA A 318 -12.24 0.59 35.03
CA ALA A 318 -13.69 0.72 34.87
C ALA A 318 -14.29 -0.41 34.01
N ASP A 319 -13.65 -0.79 32.90
CA ASP A 319 -14.12 -1.89 32.06
C ASP A 319 -14.12 -3.22 32.83
N ALA A 320 -13.09 -3.47 33.65
CA ALA A 320 -12.99 -4.67 34.48
C ALA A 320 -14.05 -4.72 35.58
N ILE A 321 -14.32 -3.60 36.27
CA ILE A 321 -15.42 -3.47 37.26
C ILE A 321 -16.78 -3.71 36.60
N LEU A 322 -16.96 -3.27 35.35
CA LEU A 322 -18.20 -3.48 34.59
C LEU A 322 -18.30 -4.88 33.95
N GLY A 323 -17.44 -5.83 34.35
CA GLY A 323 -17.49 -7.22 33.87
C GLY A 323 -16.96 -7.41 32.44
N ARG A 324 -16.17 -6.46 31.91
CA ARG A 324 -15.54 -6.50 30.58
C ARG A 324 -14.02 -6.37 30.68
N PRO A 325 -13.32 -7.26 31.43
CA PRO A 325 -11.89 -7.13 31.64
C PRO A 325 -11.12 -7.27 30.32
N ARG A 326 -10.11 -6.42 30.14
CA ARG A 326 -9.15 -6.50 29.04
C ARG A 326 -7.76 -6.13 29.53
N PRO A 327 -6.70 -6.77 29.04
CA PRO A 327 -5.35 -6.48 29.50
C PRO A 327 -4.89 -5.08 29.03
N ALA A 328 -4.18 -4.39 29.90
CA ALA A 328 -3.48 -3.16 29.63
C ALA A 328 -2.20 -3.46 28.84
N SER A 329 -1.92 -2.64 27.84
CA SER A 329 -0.67 -2.69 27.09
C SER A 329 -0.02 -1.32 27.08
N TYR A 330 1.27 -1.34 27.35
CA TYR A 330 2.13 -0.17 27.45
C TYR A 330 3.12 -0.06 26.27
N VAL A 331 2.95 -0.91 25.26
CA VAL A 331 3.71 -0.86 24.00
C VAL A 331 3.28 0.34 23.17
N GLY A 332 4.24 1.12 22.66
CA GLY A 332 3.98 2.24 21.74
C GLY A 332 3.31 3.45 22.40
N ILE A 333 3.47 3.65 23.71
CA ILE A 333 2.95 4.86 24.38
C ILE A 333 3.73 6.09 23.90
N PRO A 334 3.05 7.11 23.33
CA PRO A 334 3.69 8.34 22.90
C PRO A 334 4.01 9.23 24.11
N ARG A 335 5.13 9.92 24.06
CA ARG A 335 5.58 10.86 25.09
C ARG A 335 6.14 12.11 24.42
N VAL A 336 5.82 13.27 24.99
CA VAL A 336 6.15 14.59 24.41
C VAL A 336 6.70 15.48 25.52
N VAL A 337 7.79 16.18 25.22
CA VAL A 337 8.33 17.29 26.00
C VAL A 337 8.12 18.55 25.19
N PHE A 338 7.36 19.49 25.75
CA PHE A 338 7.01 20.73 25.07
C PHE A 338 8.14 21.75 25.29
N ALA A 339 9.22 21.53 24.58
CA ALA A 339 10.30 22.48 24.40
C ALA A 339 10.17 23.14 23.02
N ASP A 340 11.15 23.96 22.66
CA ASP A 340 11.24 24.61 21.36
C ASP A 340 12.61 24.30 20.73
N PRO A 341 12.68 23.40 19.72
CA PRO A 341 11.57 22.66 19.12
C PRO A 341 10.97 21.57 20.03
N GLU A 342 9.76 21.09 19.71
CA GLU A 342 9.14 19.98 20.43
C GLU A 342 9.95 18.69 20.33
N ILE A 343 9.91 17.89 21.39
CA ILE A 343 10.57 16.58 21.46
C ILE A 343 9.50 15.53 21.70
N ALA A 344 9.49 14.48 20.88
CA ALA A 344 8.54 13.40 21.01
C ALA A 344 9.21 12.03 20.83
N ALA A 345 8.66 11.01 21.47
CA ALA A 345 9.13 9.64 21.32
C ALA A 345 8.02 8.63 21.52
N ALA A 346 8.23 7.41 21.02
CA ALA A 346 7.35 6.27 21.22
C ALA A 346 8.16 4.97 21.24
N GLY A 347 7.74 4.00 22.06
CA GLY A 347 8.39 2.69 22.12
C GLY A 347 9.74 2.72 22.84
N LEU A 348 10.61 1.76 22.46
CA LEU A 348 11.90 1.51 23.09
C LEU A 348 12.98 2.47 22.63
N THR A 349 13.94 2.75 23.49
CA THR A 349 15.22 3.36 23.11
C THR A 349 16.20 2.28 22.62
N THR A 350 17.28 2.70 21.95
CA THR A 350 18.34 1.79 21.49
C THR A 350 18.94 1.02 22.67
N GLU A 351 19.26 1.69 23.78
CA GLU A 351 19.79 1.06 25.00
C GLU A 351 18.81 0.05 25.62
N GLN A 352 17.51 0.37 25.65
CA GLN A 352 16.48 -0.54 26.17
C GLN A 352 16.33 -1.80 25.31
N ALA A 353 16.43 -1.68 23.98
CA ALA A 353 16.37 -2.82 23.08
C ALA A 353 17.60 -3.72 23.23
N GLN A 354 18.80 -3.12 23.36
CA GLN A 354 20.04 -3.85 23.62
C GLN A 354 20.01 -4.61 24.95
N HIS A 355 19.54 -3.98 26.03
CA HIS A 355 19.39 -4.64 27.33
C HIS A 355 18.40 -5.82 27.28
N ARG A 356 17.45 -5.80 26.35
CA ARG A 356 16.50 -6.90 26.11
C ARG A 356 17.03 -7.97 25.14
N GLY A 357 18.25 -7.82 24.62
CA GLY A 357 18.84 -8.75 23.67
C GLY A 357 18.18 -8.75 22.29
N ILE A 358 17.48 -7.67 21.92
CA ILE A 358 16.84 -7.54 20.61
C ILE A 358 17.90 -7.14 19.58
N ARG A 359 18.01 -7.90 18.48
CA ARG A 359 18.84 -7.49 17.33
C ARG A 359 18.14 -6.34 16.62
N THR A 360 18.74 -5.16 16.63
CA THR A 360 18.10 -3.94 16.09
C THR A 360 18.81 -3.39 14.86
N THR A 361 18.06 -2.70 14.02
CA THR A 361 18.57 -1.71 13.05
C THR A 361 17.95 -0.34 13.37
N ALA A 362 18.67 0.73 13.09
CA ALA A 362 18.24 2.10 13.38
C ALA A 362 18.64 3.04 12.25
N THR A 363 17.91 4.14 12.11
CA THR A 363 18.23 5.24 11.20
C THR A 363 17.92 6.57 11.85
N GLU A 364 18.68 7.60 11.50
CA GLU A 364 18.46 9.00 11.89
C GLU A 364 18.35 9.82 10.60
N LEU A 365 17.29 10.62 10.51
CA LEU A 365 16.98 11.45 9.37
C LEU A 365 17.03 12.92 9.78
N ASP A 366 17.83 13.71 9.07
CA ASP A 366 17.77 15.17 9.11
C ASP A 366 16.55 15.65 8.30
N LEU A 367 15.62 16.34 8.97
CA LEU A 367 14.35 16.76 8.36
C LEU A 367 14.58 17.80 7.24
N ALA A 368 15.46 18.77 7.44
CA ALA A 368 15.67 19.87 6.50
C ALA A 368 16.34 19.40 5.20
N HIS A 369 17.18 18.38 5.29
CA HIS A 369 17.79 17.75 4.12
C HIS A 369 16.85 16.78 3.40
N ALA A 370 15.98 16.07 4.14
CA ALA A 370 15.22 14.97 3.59
C ALA A 370 13.86 15.36 2.97
N ILE A 371 13.18 16.38 3.51
CA ILE A 371 11.79 16.70 3.15
C ILE A 371 11.55 18.19 2.94
N ALA A 372 10.49 18.53 2.21
CA ALA A 372 10.18 19.92 1.84
C ALA A 372 9.51 20.71 2.98
N ARG A 373 8.75 20.06 3.86
CA ARG A 373 7.93 20.74 4.88
C ARG A 373 8.71 21.72 5.78
N PRO A 374 9.90 21.40 6.31
CA PRO A 374 10.67 22.32 7.16
C PRO A 374 10.94 23.67 6.49
N TRP A 375 11.33 23.68 5.21
CA TRP A 375 11.60 24.90 4.42
C TRP A 375 10.36 25.74 4.12
N THR A 376 9.17 25.12 4.17
CA THR A 376 7.91 25.86 4.08
C THR A 376 7.40 26.34 5.44
N TYR A 377 8.04 25.92 6.53
CA TYR A 377 7.69 26.29 7.91
C TYR A 377 8.60 27.40 8.44
N GLU A 378 9.92 27.31 8.20
CA GLU A 378 10.94 28.20 8.77
C GLU A 378 12.00 28.61 7.72
N GLN A 379 12.67 29.75 7.92
CA GLN A 379 13.74 30.24 7.03
C GLN A 379 15.07 29.48 7.16
N ASP A 380 15.38 28.99 8.37
CA ASP A 380 16.57 28.20 8.68
C ASP A 380 16.13 26.92 9.43
N PRO A 381 15.45 26.00 8.72
CA PRO A 381 14.82 24.86 9.36
C PRO A 381 15.86 23.88 9.89
N ARG A 382 15.60 23.34 11.08
CA ARG A 382 16.36 22.23 11.69
C ARG A 382 15.41 21.21 12.29
N GLY A 383 15.85 19.96 12.39
CA GLY A 383 15.10 18.92 13.10
C GLY A 383 15.52 17.51 12.68
N HIS A 384 15.19 16.54 13.51
CA HIS A 384 15.64 15.15 13.38
C HIS A 384 14.52 14.16 13.67
N LEU A 385 14.55 13.02 12.99
CA LEU A 385 13.71 11.85 13.25
C LEU A 385 14.60 10.61 13.37
N GLY A 386 14.46 9.85 14.45
CA GLY A 386 15.08 8.53 14.60
C GLY A 386 14.06 7.41 14.58
N LEU A 387 14.35 6.32 13.86
CA LEU A 387 13.58 5.08 13.88
C LEU A 387 14.44 3.92 14.35
N LEU A 388 13.85 3.02 15.14
CA LEU A 388 14.47 1.81 15.66
C LEU A 388 13.57 0.61 15.35
N ALA A 389 14.11 -0.39 14.65
CA ALA A 389 13.38 -1.60 14.28
C ALA A 389 14.04 -2.87 14.82
N ASP A 390 13.21 -3.86 15.08
CA ASP A 390 13.62 -5.24 15.32
C ASP A 390 14.01 -5.89 13.99
N ALA A 391 15.29 -6.22 13.84
CA ALA A 391 15.85 -6.73 12.59
C ALA A 391 15.38 -8.15 12.28
N GLU A 392 15.06 -8.97 13.30
CA GLU A 392 14.59 -10.34 13.11
C GLU A 392 13.11 -10.36 12.74
N ARG A 393 12.31 -9.52 13.42
CA ARG A 393 10.86 -9.49 13.23
C ARG A 393 10.41 -8.57 12.10
N GLY A 394 11.27 -7.67 11.61
CA GLY A 394 10.93 -6.71 10.57
C GLY A 394 9.82 -5.74 10.99
N VAL A 395 9.84 -5.25 12.23
CA VAL A 395 8.83 -4.32 12.77
C VAL A 395 9.48 -3.13 13.49
N LEU A 396 8.80 -1.98 13.46
CA LEU A 396 9.23 -0.80 14.23
C LEU A 396 9.00 -1.05 15.74
N ILE A 397 10.00 -0.77 16.56
CA ILE A 397 9.95 -0.96 18.03
C ILE A 397 10.23 0.32 18.83
N GLY A 398 10.78 1.35 18.18
CA GLY A 398 11.08 2.64 18.77
C GLY A 398 11.12 3.74 17.72
N ALA A 399 10.78 4.96 18.13
CA ALA A 399 10.94 6.16 17.33
C ALA A 399 11.08 7.39 18.23
N TRP A 400 11.78 8.41 17.74
CA TRP A 400 11.89 9.72 18.38
C TRP A 400 11.98 10.83 17.35
N ALA A 401 11.60 12.03 17.74
CA ALA A 401 11.50 13.20 16.88
C ALA A 401 11.88 14.45 17.68
N VAL A 402 12.67 15.34 17.07
CA VAL A 402 12.96 16.68 17.58
C VAL A 402 12.72 17.66 16.44
N GLY A 403 11.64 18.43 16.52
CA GLY A 403 11.23 19.32 15.43
C GLY A 403 9.86 19.95 15.67
N PRO A 404 9.42 20.88 14.80
CA PRO A 404 8.12 21.52 14.95
C PRO A 404 6.97 20.51 14.98
N GLN A 405 6.09 20.68 15.96
CA GLN A 405 4.88 19.85 16.14
C GLN A 405 5.18 18.34 16.26
N ALA A 406 6.37 17.95 16.73
CA ALA A 406 6.77 16.55 16.90
C ALA A 406 5.76 15.74 17.72
N GLY A 407 5.09 16.36 18.70
CA GLY A 407 4.05 15.71 19.50
C GLY A 407 2.83 15.27 18.69
N GLU A 408 2.53 15.96 17.59
CA GLU A 408 1.37 15.65 16.74
C GLU A 408 1.68 14.46 15.81
N TRP A 409 2.83 14.47 15.14
CA TRP A 409 3.16 13.45 14.13
C TRP A 409 3.89 12.21 14.68
N ILE A 410 4.31 12.18 15.96
CA ILE A 410 4.86 10.96 16.59
C ILE A 410 3.82 9.82 16.66
N HIS A 411 2.52 10.15 16.61
CA HIS A 411 1.44 9.19 16.75
C HIS A 411 1.43 8.13 15.64
N HIS A 412 1.96 8.44 14.45
CA HIS A 412 2.16 7.45 13.38
C HIS A 412 3.05 6.30 13.84
N ALA A 413 4.22 6.61 14.42
CA ALA A 413 5.12 5.62 14.98
C ALA A 413 4.51 4.90 16.20
N ALA A 414 3.84 5.65 17.09
CA ALA A 414 3.17 5.07 18.26
C ALA A 414 2.17 3.97 17.87
N LEU A 415 1.35 4.24 16.84
CA LEU A 415 0.40 3.27 16.30
C LEU A 415 1.12 2.10 15.63
N ALA A 416 2.13 2.37 14.79
CA ALA A 416 2.90 1.34 14.10
C ALA A 416 3.58 0.36 15.08
N ILE A 417 4.19 0.88 16.14
CA ILE A 417 4.82 0.09 17.21
C ILE A 417 3.77 -0.70 17.99
N ARG A 418 2.65 -0.07 18.35
CA ARG A 418 1.55 -0.71 19.09
C ARG A 418 0.94 -1.88 18.32
N ALA A 419 0.74 -1.69 17.01
CA ALA A 419 0.16 -2.67 16.11
C ALA A 419 1.20 -3.66 15.54
N GLN A 420 2.50 -3.43 15.80
CA GLN A 420 3.61 -4.22 15.27
C GLN A 420 3.52 -4.35 13.74
N LEU A 421 3.27 -3.22 13.07
CA LEU A 421 3.15 -3.20 11.62
C LEU A 421 4.49 -3.60 10.97
N PRO A 422 4.48 -4.53 9.99
CA PRO A 422 5.68 -4.88 9.23
C PRO A 422 6.29 -3.66 8.54
N LEU A 423 7.62 -3.57 8.51
CA LEU A 423 8.34 -2.48 7.85
C LEU A 423 7.98 -2.39 6.37
N GLU A 424 7.68 -3.50 5.71
CA GLU A 424 7.28 -3.53 4.29
C GLU A 424 5.93 -2.85 4.09
N LEU A 425 4.99 -3.03 5.03
CA LEU A 425 3.70 -2.36 4.98
C LEU A 425 3.85 -0.86 5.24
N LEU A 426 4.75 -0.48 6.15
CA LEU A 426 5.06 0.92 6.41
C LEU A 426 5.77 1.60 5.23
N ARG A 427 6.56 0.86 4.44
CA ARG A 427 7.18 1.37 3.20
C ARG A 427 6.20 1.49 2.04
N ASP A 428 5.16 0.65 2.00
CA ASP A 428 4.11 0.63 0.96
C ASP A 428 2.96 1.61 1.28
N GLN A 429 3.18 2.56 2.18
CA GLN A 429 2.20 3.59 2.52
C GLN A 429 2.35 4.82 1.61
N VAL A 430 1.28 5.61 1.46
CA VAL A 430 1.33 6.89 0.77
C VAL A 430 1.45 8.02 1.80
N ALA A 431 2.57 8.74 1.78
CA ALA A 431 2.78 9.91 2.64
C ALA A 431 2.12 11.17 2.05
N GLN A 432 1.51 12.00 2.90
CA GLN A 432 0.89 13.27 2.50
C GLN A 432 1.95 14.35 2.26
N PHE A 433 1.89 15.04 1.11
CA PHE A 433 2.84 16.10 0.72
C PHE A 433 2.17 17.49 0.64
N PRO A 434 2.79 18.58 1.14
CA PRO A 434 4.00 18.62 1.97
C PRO A 434 3.67 18.46 3.47
N THR A 435 4.24 17.47 4.18
CA THR A 435 4.05 17.31 5.64
C THR A 435 5.29 16.73 6.35
N TYR A 436 5.36 16.87 7.68
CA TYR A 436 6.40 16.19 8.48
C TYR A 436 6.25 14.67 8.48
N HIS A 437 5.06 14.12 8.15
CA HIS A 437 4.86 12.68 8.06
C HIS A 437 5.67 12.02 6.94
N GLU A 438 6.07 12.78 5.91
CA GLU A 438 6.97 12.30 4.86
C GLU A 438 8.32 11.83 5.39
N ALA A 439 8.76 12.37 6.54
CA ALA A 439 9.99 11.96 7.20
C ALA A 439 9.99 10.47 7.52
N TYR A 440 8.84 9.87 7.85
CA TYR A 440 8.77 8.43 8.08
C TYR A 440 9.08 7.63 6.83
N GLN A 441 8.55 8.02 5.67
CA GLN A 441 8.84 7.34 4.41
C GLN A 441 10.33 7.44 4.08
N ALA A 442 10.87 8.67 4.13
CA ALA A 442 12.28 8.92 3.85
C ALA A 442 13.21 8.15 4.80
N ALA A 443 12.87 8.06 6.09
CA ALA A 443 13.64 7.28 7.06
C ALA A 443 13.51 5.77 6.82
N LEU A 444 12.31 5.26 6.53
CA LEU A 444 12.07 3.83 6.25
C LEU A 444 12.79 3.34 4.98
N ASP A 445 12.91 4.20 3.98
CA ASP A 445 13.67 3.93 2.74
C ASP A 445 15.18 3.85 3.01
N GLN A 446 15.68 4.54 4.02
CA GLN A 446 17.09 4.50 4.47
C GLN A 446 17.36 3.42 5.52
N LEU A 447 16.31 2.81 6.09
CA LEU A 447 16.44 1.80 7.13
C LEU A 447 16.90 0.47 6.53
N GLU A 448 18.18 0.16 6.60
CA GLU A 448 18.72 -1.11 6.09
C GLU A 448 18.47 -2.25 7.09
N LEU A 449 17.79 -3.31 6.64
CA LEU A 449 17.71 -4.56 7.41
C LEU A 449 18.98 -5.37 7.18
N PRO A 450 19.61 -5.94 8.22
CA PRO A 450 20.68 -6.90 8.04
C PRO A 450 20.17 -8.08 7.20
N GLN A 451 20.66 -8.20 5.96
CA GLN A 451 20.42 -9.39 5.17
C GLN A 451 21.37 -10.48 5.68
N ASP A 452 20.82 -11.50 6.33
CA ASP A 452 21.57 -12.73 6.55
C ASP A 452 21.87 -13.33 5.16
N GLN A 453 23.14 -13.61 4.91
CA GLN A 453 23.61 -14.07 3.60
C GLN A 453 23.03 -15.47 3.35
N LEU A 454 22.12 -15.60 2.37
CA LEU A 454 21.53 -16.89 2.01
C LEU A 454 22.60 -17.80 1.39
N GLU A 455 22.74 -19.01 1.93
CA GLU A 455 23.41 -20.10 1.22
C GLU A 455 22.43 -20.65 0.16
N ILE A 456 22.81 -20.57 -1.12
CA ILE A 456 21.94 -20.95 -2.23
C ILE A 456 22.56 -22.12 -2.99
N VAL A 457 21.88 -23.26 -2.98
CA VAL A 457 22.23 -24.44 -3.78
C VAL A 457 21.16 -24.65 -4.85
N ALA A 458 21.59 -24.81 -6.11
CA ALA A 458 20.69 -25.05 -7.24
C ALA A 458 21.05 -26.36 -7.95
N PHE A 459 20.08 -27.27 -8.08
CA PHE A 459 20.26 -28.57 -8.74
C PHE A 459 19.71 -28.54 -10.16
N GLU A 460 20.52 -29.01 -11.11
CA GLU A 460 20.15 -29.17 -12.52
C GLU A 460 20.56 -30.57 -12.98
N ARG A 461 19.60 -31.35 -13.52
CA ARG A 461 19.87 -32.72 -13.97
C ARG A 461 20.69 -32.74 -15.27
N GLY A 462 20.53 -31.74 -16.12
CA GLY A 462 21.22 -31.61 -17.39
C GLY A 462 22.65 -31.11 -17.24
N HIS A 463 23.34 -30.93 -18.37
CA HIS A 463 24.73 -30.50 -18.41
C HIS A 463 24.91 -28.97 -18.34
N TYR A 464 23.85 -28.20 -18.60
CA TYR A 464 23.92 -26.76 -18.83
C TYR A 464 22.97 -25.99 -17.92
N THR A 465 23.42 -24.84 -17.41
CA THR A 465 22.58 -23.87 -16.70
C THR A 465 22.22 -22.69 -17.59
N SER A 466 21.07 -22.06 -17.32
CA SER A 466 20.67 -20.77 -17.90
C SER A 466 20.85 -20.66 -19.43
N TYR A 467 20.51 -21.72 -20.16
CA TYR A 467 20.54 -21.71 -21.63
C TYR A 467 19.20 -21.24 -22.21
N SER A 468 19.25 -20.67 -23.41
CA SER A 468 18.06 -20.25 -24.15
C SER A 468 17.40 -21.43 -24.84
N ALA A 469 16.35 -22.00 -24.23
CA ALA A 469 15.55 -23.05 -24.85
C ALA A 469 14.90 -22.56 -26.17
N CYS A 470 14.43 -21.31 -26.21
CA CYS A 470 13.91 -20.68 -27.43
C CYS A 470 14.97 -20.51 -28.52
N GLY A 471 16.26 -20.56 -28.17
CA GLY A 471 17.37 -20.47 -29.11
C GLY A 471 17.67 -21.78 -29.85
N ILE A 472 17.17 -22.92 -29.34
CA ILE A 472 17.51 -24.26 -29.86
C ILE A 472 17.09 -24.43 -31.34
N PRO A 473 15.86 -24.05 -31.77
CA PRO A 473 15.48 -24.14 -33.19
C PRO A 473 16.41 -23.36 -34.11
N TYR A 474 16.83 -22.14 -33.72
CA TYR A 474 17.76 -21.32 -34.50
C TYR A 474 19.18 -21.89 -34.55
N PHE A 475 19.61 -22.60 -33.51
CA PHE A 475 20.85 -23.37 -33.54
C PHE A 475 20.75 -24.58 -34.48
N ILE A 476 19.62 -25.28 -34.49
CA ILE A 476 19.38 -26.38 -35.44
C ILE A 476 19.31 -25.83 -36.87
N GLY A 477 18.68 -24.67 -37.07
CA GLY A 477 18.51 -23.98 -38.36
C GLY A 477 19.77 -23.30 -38.92
N LYS A 478 20.91 -23.38 -38.22
CA LYS A 478 22.21 -22.77 -38.57
C LYS A 478 22.28 -21.24 -38.45
N ASP A 479 21.22 -20.57 -37.99
CA ASP A 479 21.24 -19.13 -37.70
C ASP A 479 22.15 -18.81 -36.50
N VAL A 480 22.19 -19.71 -35.51
CA VAL A 480 23.13 -19.66 -34.39
C VAL A 480 24.22 -20.70 -34.60
N ALA A 481 25.47 -20.25 -34.73
CA ALA A 481 26.60 -21.10 -35.08
C ALA A 481 26.95 -22.11 -33.96
N ASP A 482 26.96 -21.65 -32.71
CA ASP A 482 27.54 -22.37 -31.57
C ASP A 482 26.62 -22.36 -30.33
N THR A 483 26.62 -23.46 -29.58
CA THR A 483 25.78 -23.63 -28.37
C THR A 483 26.17 -22.71 -27.22
N THR A 484 27.43 -22.27 -27.13
CA THR A 484 27.89 -21.34 -26.10
C THR A 484 27.19 -19.99 -26.19
N ALA A 485 26.77 -19.57 -27.39
CA ALA A 485 25.97 -18.36 -27.58
C ALA A 485 24.57 -18.45 -26.96
N LEU A 486 24.08 -19.68 -26.72
CA LEU A 486 22.80 -19.90 -26.06
C LEU A 486 22.92 -19.95 -24.53
N ILE A 487 24.12 -20.04 -23.97
CA ILE A 487 24.35 -20.14 -22.52
C ILE A 487 24.55 -18.75 -21.95
N ALA A 488 23.59 -18.27 -21.16
CA ALA A 488 23.69 -16.95 -20.54
C ALA A 488 24.66 -16.95 -19.34
N ARG A 489 24.71 -18.05 -18.57
CA ARG A 489 25.57 -18.19 -17.39
C ARG A 489 26.00 -19.64 -17.17
N THR A 490 27.27 -19.84 -16.85
CA THR A 490 27.82 -21.13 -16.44
C THR A 490 27.70 -21.35 -14.93
N PRO A 491 27.81 -22.61 -14.44
CA PRO A 491 27.86 -22.88 -13.00
C PRO A 491 28.99 -22.13 -12.27
N GLN A 492 30.12 -21.93 -12.95
CA GLN A 492 31.25 -21.19 -12.40
C GLN A 492 30.92 -19.71 -12.22
N GLN A 493 30.25 -19.08 -13.20
CA GLN A 493 29.80 -17.69 -13.06
C GLN A 493 28.75 -17.52 -11.95
N PHE A 494 27.91 -18.53 -11.70
CA PHE A 494 26.98 -18.52 -10.56
C PHE A 494 27.71 -18.51 -9.22
N ARG A 495 28.75 -19.32 -9.06
CA ARG A 495 29.58 -19.32 -7.84
C ARG A 495 30.36 -18.02 -7.69
N ASP A 496 31.07 -17.60 -8.73
CA ASP A 496 32.02 -16.48 -8.67
C ASP A 496 31.32 -15.12 -8.51
N HIS A 497 30.16 -14.91 -9.14
CA HIS A 497 29.49 -13.61 -9.17
C HIS A 497 28.23 -13.52 -8.31
N HIS A 498 27.66 -14.66 -7.91
CA HIS A 498 26.36 -14.70 -7.23
C HIS A 498 26.35 -15.55 -5.96
N ALA A 499 27.47 -16.19 -5.58
CA ALA A 499 27.55 -17.09 -4.44
C ALA A 499 26.49 -18.23 -4.48
N ILE A 500 26.10 -18.67 -5.68
CA ILE A 500 25.16 -19.77 -5.88
C ILE A 500 25.95 -21.03 -6.24
N ASP A 501 25.81 -22.09 -5.44
CA ASP A 501 26.34 -23.41 -5.75
C ASP A 501 25.42 -24.12 -6.76
N ALA A 502 25.63 -23.83 -8.03
CA ALA A 502 24.93 -24.50 -9.13
C ALA A 502 25.57 -25.85 -9.46
N ARG A 503 24.84 -26.95 -9.21
CA ARG A 503 25.27 -28.34 -9.41
C ARG A 503 24.54 -28.96 -10.61
N THR A 504 25.21 -29.02 -11.75
CA THR A 504 24.74 -29.74 -12.96
C THR A 504 24.97 -31.24 -12.84
N GLY A 505 24.25 -32.05 -13.62
CA GLY A 505 24.29 -33.52 -13.52
C GLY A 505 23.74 -34.07 -12.20
N HIS A 506 22.91 -33.30 -11.49
CA HIS A 506 22.30 -33.70 -10.21
C HIS A 506 20.78 -33.70 -10.33
N GLU A 507 20.16 -34.85 -10.08
CA GLU A 507 18.71 -35.01 -10.17
C GLU A 507 18.09 -35.13 -8.77
N VAL A 508 17.08 -34.30 -8.49
CA VAL A 508 16.28 -34.43 -7.27
C VAL A 508 15.24 -35.53 -7.48
N LEU A 509 15.30 -36.57 -6.64
CA LEU A 509 14.44 -37.75 -6.73
C LEU A 509 13.23 -37.68 -5.79
N GLU A 510 13.39 -37.03 -4.63
CA GLU A 510 12.37 -36.96 -3.58
C GLU A 510 12.45 -35.63 -2.82
N ILE A 511 11.30 -35.09 -2.39
CA ILE A 511 11.20 -33.98 -1.45
C ILE A 511 10.52 -34.52 -0.19
N ASP A 512 11.21 -34.45 0.95
CA ASP A 512 10.64 -34.78 2.27
C ASP A 512 10.40 -33.47 3.05
N LEU A 513 9.13 -33.05 3.10
CA LEU A 513 8.70 -31.82 3.79
C LEU A 513 8.81 -31.94 5.31
N HIS A 514 8.74 -33.14 5.88
CA HIS A 514 8.86 -33.34 7.32
C HIS A 514 10.32 -33.22 7.77
N ARG A 515 11.24 -33.80 6.99
CA ARG A 515 12.69 -33.65 7.22
C ARG A 515 13.24 -32.31 6.76
N ARG A 516 12.49 -31.57 5.94
CA ARG A 516 12.95 -30.39 5.19
C ARG A 516 14.22 -30.70 4.42
N ALA A 517 14.18 -31.75 3.61
CA ALA A 517 15.33 -32.18 2.82
C ALA A 517 14.90 -32.72 1.45
N VAL A 518 15.83 -32.70 0.50
CA VAL A 518 15.67 -33.27 -0.84
C VAL A 518 16.67 -34.40 -1.06
N LEU A 519 16.24 -35.51 -1.65
CA LEU A 519 17.12 -36.61 -2.05
C LEU A 519 17.68 -36.31 -3.44
N VAL A 520 19.00 -36.18 -3.55
CA VAL A 520 19.69 -35.81 -4.79
C VAL A 520 20.60 -36.94 -5.24
N ARG A 521 20.56 -37.28 -6.53
CA ARG A 521 21.48 -38.22 -7.18
C ARG A 521 22.49 -37.49 -8.05
N ASP A 522 23.78 -37.66 -7.76
CA ASP A 522 24.88 -37.30 -8.65
C ASP A 522 24.90 -38.32 -9.82
N LEU A 523 24.47 -37.89 -11.01
CA LEU A 523 24.33 -38.76 -12.18
C LEU A 523 25.69 -39.20 -12.75
N VAL A 524 26.79 -38.51 -12.41
CA VAL A 524 28.15 -38.85 -12.83
C VAL A 524 28.75 -39.92 -11.92
N ARG A 525 28.55 -39.79 -10.60
CA ARG A 525 29.14 -40.69 -9.60
C ARG A 525 28.20 -41.80 -9.12
N GLY A 526 26.91 -41.72 -9.43
CA GLY A 526 25.88 -42.68 -9.02
C GLY A 526 25.59 -42.69 -7.52
N ARG A 527 25.90 -41.60 -6.81
CA ARG A 527 25.69 -41.48 -5.35
C ARG A 527 24.44 -40.67 -5.05
N GLU A 528 23.71 -41.10 -4.03
CA GLU A 528 22.55 -40.40 -3.49
C GLU A 528 22.88 -39.78 -2.14
N ALA A 529 22.40 -38.56 -1.90
CA ALA A 529 22.55 -37.86 -0.63
C ALA A 529 21.31 -37.00 -0.34
N TRP A 530 21.01 -36.83 0.93
CA TRP A 530 20.00 -35.88 1.39
C TRP A 530 20.63 -34.51 1.59
N GLU A 531 20.03 -33.47 1.01
CA GLU A 531 20.39 -32.07 1.22
C GLU A 531 19.27 -31.37 2.00
N GLY A 532 19.58 -30.75 3.14
CA GLY A 532 18.60 -30.02 3.96
C GLY A 532 18.27 -28.64 3.37
N PHE A 533 17.10 -28.09 3.71
CA PHE A 533 16.71 -26.74 3.32
C PHE A 533 15.90 -26.00 4.40
N ASP A 534 16.16 -24.70 4.53
CA ASP A 534 15.28 -23.77 5.24
C ASP A 534 14.21 -23.19 4.32
N GLN A 535 14.51 -23.02 3.03
CA GLN A 535 13.57 -22.58 2.02
C GLN A 535 13.74 -23.45 0.77
N LEU A 536 12.63 -23.86 0.15
CA LEU A 536 12.63 -24.67 -1.08
C LEU A 536 11.96 -23.91 -2.23
N MET A 537 12.64 -23.82 -3.37
CA MET A 537 12.09 -23.30 -4.62
C MET A 537 11.94 -24.44 -5.64
N VAL A 538 10.70 -24.73 -6.05
CA VAL A 538 10.39 -25.71 -7.09
C VAL A 538 10.25 -25.00 -8.45
N ALA A 539 11.19 -25.24 -9.35
CA ALA A 539 11.23 -24.66 -10.70
C ALA A 539 11.48 -25.73 -11.78
N THR A 540 10.79 -26.87 -11.67
CA THR A 540 10.99 -28.10 -12.48
C THR A 540 10.54 -28.00 -13.94
N GLY A 541 9.97 -26.86 -14.32
CA GLY A 541 9.53 -26.59 -15.69
C GLY A 541 8.38 -27.47 -16.15
N ALA A 542 8.43 -27.91 -17.40
CA ALA A 542 7.43 -28.77 -18.04
C ALA A 542 8.11 -29.99 -18.66
N THR A 543 7.32 -31.00 -19.05
CA THR A 543 7.77 -32.22 -19.72
C THR A 543 7.11 -32.34 -21.10
N PRO A 544 7.83 -32.71 -22.17
CA PRO A 544 7.25 -32.86 -23.50
C PRO A 544 6.25 -34.00 -23.55
N ALA A 545 5.14 -33.80 -24.25
CA ALA A 545 4.15 -34.84 -24.45
C ALA A 545 4.71 -35.93 -25.37
N ARG A 546 4.82 -37.16 -24.85
CA ARG A 546 5.21 -38.36 -25.61
C ARG A 546 4.15 -39.46 -25.39
N PRO A 547 3.09 -39.51 -26.21
CA PRO A 547 2.04 -40.50 -26.06
C PRO A 547 2.58 -41.91 -26.36
N PRO A 548 2.07 -42.96 -25.70
CA PRO A 548 2.54 -44.34 -25.88
C PRO A 548 2.01 -44.94 -27.20
N LEU A 549 2.52 -44.44 -28.33
CA LEU A 549 2.16 -44.90 -29.66
C LEU A 549 3.06 -46.06 -30.11
N PRO A 550 2.53 -47.05 -30.86
CA PRO A 550 3.35 -48.12 -31.43
C PRO A 550 4.52 -47.57 -32.25
N GLY A 551 5.74 -48.05 -31.98
CA GLY A 551 6.95 -47.67 -32.71
C GLY A 551 7.59 -46.34 -32.31
N ILE A 552 7.08 -45.62 -31.30
CA ILE A 552 7.60 -44.28 -30.91
C ILE A 552 9.03 -44.29 -30.34
N GLU A 553 9.53 -45.46 -29.94
CA GLU A 553 10.91 -45.64 -29.44
C GLU A 553 11.93 -45.91 -30.56
N ALA A 554 11.51 -45.90 -31.82
CA ALA A 554 12.39 -46.12 -32.95
C ALA A 554 13.46 -45.03 -33.10
N ALA A 555 14.65 -45.42 -33.55
CA ALA A 555 15.69 -44.48 -33.91
C ALA A 555 15.24 -43.58 -35.09
N GLY A 556 15.58 -42.30 -35.03
CA GLY A 556 15.11 -41.28 -35.97
C GLY A 556 13.84 -40.53 -35.52
N ILE A 557 13.32 -40.82 -34.33
CA ILE A 557 12.24 -40.05 -33.69
C ILE A 557 12.83 -39.19 -32.57
N HIS A 558 12.66 -37.88 -32.66
CA HIS A 558 13.27 -36.90 -31.76
C HIS A 558 12.22 -35.97 -31.15
N GLY A 559 12.28 -35.78 -29.83
CA GLY A 559 11.71 -34.62 -29.17
C GLY A 559 12.81 -33.58 -28.93
N VAL A 560 12.46 -32.30 -28.89
CA VAL A 560 13.43 -31.23 -28.60
C VAL A 560 12.91 -30.38 -27.46
N GLN A 561 13.62 -30.42 -26.32
CA GLN A 561 13.33 -29.59 -25.16
C GLN A 561 14.59 -28.99 -24.56
N THR A 562 15.64 -29.78 -24.47
CA THR A 562 16.92 -29.41 -23.85
C THR A 562 17.96 -29.09 -24.92
N LEU A 563 19.04 -28.41 -24.51
CA LEU A 563 20.17 -28.14 -25.40
C LEU A 563 20.83 -29.44 -25.89
N ASP A 564 20.85 -30.48 -25.05
CA ASP A 564 21.32 -31.83 -25.41
C ASP A 564 20.48 -32.45 -26.52
N ASP A 565 19.15 -32.29 -26.49
CA ASP A 565 18.27 -32.76 -27.58
C ASP A 565 18.58 -32.04 -28.90
N GLY A 566 18.82 -30.72 -28.83
CA GLY A 566 19.18 -29.91 -29.99
C GLY A 566 20.52 -30.33 -30.61
N LEU A 567 21.52 -30.61 -29.77
CA LEU A 567 22.82 -31.16 -30.18
C LEU A 567 22.67 -32.53 -30.84
N ALA A 568 21.88 -33.42 -30.23
CA ALA A 568 21.64 -34.75 -30.76
C ALA A 568 20.96 -34.69 -32.13
N LEU A 569 19.93 -33.84 -32.28
CA LEU A 569 19.23 -33.68 -33.55
C LEU A 569 20.13 -33.07 -34.63
N ARG A 570 20.90 -32.02 -34.32
CA ARG A 570 21.84 -31.42 -35.27
C ARG A 570 22.91 -32.43 -35.72
N THR A 571 23.41 -33.26 -34.81
CA THR A 571 24.35 -34.34 -35.14
C THR A 571 23.74 -35.34 -36.13
N VAL A 572 22.46 -35.71 -35.95
CA VAL A 572 21.74 -36.58 -36.89
C VAL A 572 21.59 -35.91 -38.26
N LEU A 573 21.25 -34.62 -38.31
CA LEU A 573 21.12 -33.88 -39.56
C LEU A 573 22.45 -33.77 -40.33
N GLU A 574 23.56 -33.55 -39.62
CA GLU A 574 24.90 -33.46 -40.21
C GLU A 574 25.40 -34.82 -40.72
N ARG A 575 25.19 -35.88 -39.95
CA ARG A 575 25.68 -37.23 -40.23
C ARG A 575 24.82 -37.98 -41.24
N ASP A 576 23.52 -38.05 -41.01
CA ASP A 576 22.62 -38.96 -41.71
C ASP A 576 21.95 -38.32 -42.93
N ARG A 577 21.91 -36.97 -42.99
CA ARG A 577 21.34 -36.19 -44.10
C ARG A 577 19.99 -36.74 -44.61
N PRO A 578 18.96 -36.76 -43.74
CA PRO A 578 17.67 -37.35 -44.08
C PRO A 578 17.05 -36.68 -45.32
N GLY A 579 16.37 -37.46 -46.16
CA GLY A 579 15.70 -36.92 -47.34
C GLY A 579 14.33 -36.35 -47.04
N ARG A 580 13.64 -36.92 -46.03
CA ARG A 580 12.28 -36.52 -45.61
C ARG A 580 12.16 -36.50 -44.10
N ALA A 581 11.43 -35.51 -43.59
CA ALA A 581 11.11 -35.36 -42.18
C ALA A 581 9.61 -35.12 -41.98
N VAL A 582 9.05 -35.71 -40.93
CA VAL A 582 7.68 -35.47 -40.49
C VAL A 582 7.69 -34.78 -39.12
N VAL A 583 7.05 -33.62 -39.01
CA VAL A 583 6.83 -32.95 -37.73
C VAL A 583 5.42 -33.29 -37.24
N VAL A 584 5.34 -33.93 -36.08
CA VAL A 584 4.08 -34.34 -35.45
C VAL A 584 3.71 -33.33 -34.38
N GLY A 585 2.73 -32.48 -34.68
CA GLY A 585 2.26 -31.39 -33.84
C GLY A 585 2.54 -30.02 -34.45
N ALA A 586 1.48 -29.25 -34.69
CA ALA A 586 1.53 -27.93 -35.33
C ALA A 586 1.44 -26.77 -34.32
N GLY A 587 2.07 -26.90 -33.14
CA GLY A 587 2.21 -25.81 -32.15
C GLY A 587 3.51 -25.03 -32.34
N TYR A 588 3.77 -24.01 -31.50
CA TYR A 588 4.97 -23.14 -31.57
C TYR A 588 6.26 -23.91 -31.89
N ILE A 589 6.64 -24.86 -31.00
CA ILE A 589 7.88 -25.64 -31.11
C ILE A 589 7.91 -26.47 -32.41
N GLY A 590 6.80 -27.10 -32.77
CA GLY A 590 6.73 -27.91 -33.99
C GLY A 590 6.96 -27.06 -35.25
N LEU A 591 6.35 -25.87 -35.31
CA LEU A 591 6.48 -24.98 -36.46
C LEU A 591 7.88 -24.36 -36.55
N GLU A 592 8.47 -23.95 -35.42
CA GLU A 592 9.86 -23.46 -35.38
C GLU A 592 10.87 -24.55 -35.83
N LEU A 593 10.65 -25.81 -35.42
CA LEU A 593 11.50 -26.92 -35.85
C LEU A 593 11.27 -27.29 -37.32
N ALA A 594 10.04 -27.20 -37.83
CA ALA A 594 9.75 -27.37 -39.25
C ALA A 594 10.51 -26.33 -40.09
N GLU A 595 10.51 -25.05 -39.68
CA GLU A 595 11.31 -24.01 -40.31
C GLU A 595 12.81 -24.31 -40.22
N ALA A 596 13.32 -24.68 -39.03
CA ALA A 596 14.73 -24.99 -38.84
C ALA A 596 15.22 -26.13 -39.76
N LEU A 597 14.38 -27.15 -40.00
CA LEU A 597 14.70 -28.27 -40.89
C LEU A 597 14.79 -27.84 -42.37
N SER A 598 14.12 -26.75 -42.77
CA SER A 598 14.16 -26.28 -44.16
C SER A 598 15.57 -25.83 -44.59
N ALA A 599 16.38 -25.33 -43.64
CA ALA A 599 17.78 -24.97 -43.85
C ALA A 599 18.72 -26.16 -44.17
N TRP A 600 18.19 -27.38 -44.10
CA TRP A 600 18.88 -28.62 -44.42
C TRP A 600 18.45 -29.24 -45.76
N GLY A 601 17.49 -28.63 -46.47
CA GLY A 601 17.01 -29.13 -47.77
C GLY A 601 16.22 -30.44 -47.67
N VAL A 602 15.65 -30.72 -46.50
CA VAL A 602 14.83 -31.91 -46.23
C VAL A 602 13.40 -31.66 -46.69
N GLY A 603 12.73 -32.65 -47.29
CA GLY A 603 11.30 -32.57 -47.57
C GLY A 603 10.49 -32.67 -46.28
N ILE A 604 9.67 -31.66 -45.97
CA ILE A 604 9.01 -31.54 -44.66
C ILE A 604 7.50 -31.71 -44.81
N THR A 605 6.93 -32.62 -44.00
CA THR A 605 5.48 -32.75 -43.80
C THR A 605 5.14 -32.43 -42.35
N VAL A 606 4.22 -31.50 -42.10
CA VAL A 606 3.72 -31.15 -40.77
C VAL A 606 2.33 -31.73 -40.58
N ILE A 607 2.12 -32.48 -39.51
CA ILE A 607 0.85 -33.13 -39.19
C ILE A 607 0.27 -32.55 -37.91
N GLY A 608 -1.00 -32.14 -37.93
CA GLY A 608 -1.70 -31.62 -36.77
C GLY A 608 -3.15 -32.09 -36.69
N ARG A 609 -3.61 -32.39 -35.47
CA ARG A 609 -5.02 -32.71 -35.18
C ARG A 609 -5.98 -31.50 -35.28
N PRO A 610 -5.61 -30.26 -34.89
CA PRO A 610 -6.50 -29.10 -35.01
C PRO A 610 -6.84 -28.76 -36.47
N PRO A 611 -7.86 -27.91 -36.72
CA PRO A 611 -8.25 -27.52 -38.09
C PRO A 611 -7.25 -26.58 -38.78
N ALA A 612 -6.36 -25.92 -38.03
CA ALA A 612 -5.33 -25.04 -38.58
C ALA A 612 -4.04 -25.10 -37.74
N PRO A 613 -2.86 -24.78 -38.33
CA PRO A 613 -1.62 -24.65 -37.59
C PRO A 613 -1.72 -23.58 -36.49
N LEU A 614 -0.90 -23.75 -35.45
CA LEU A 614 -0.82 -22.90 -34.28
C LEU A 614 -2.19 -22.71 -33.58
N PRO A 615 -2.73 -23.76 -32.91
CA PRO A 615 -4.07 -23.74 -32.31
C PRO A 615 -4.26 -22.71 -31.17
N ALA A 616 -3.22 -21.98 -30.80
CA ALA A 616 -3.31 -20.82 -29.92
C ALA A 616 -3.96 -19.60 -30.60
N LEU A 617 -4.15 -19.63 -31.92
CA LEU A 617 -4.90 -18.65 -32.70
C LEU A 617 -6.27 -19.19 -33.10
N ASP A 618 -7.15 -18.29 -33.55
CA ASP A 618 -8.39 -18.72 -34.20
C ASP A 618 -8.09 -19.31 -35.60
N PRO A 619 -8.91 -20.27 -36.09
CA PRO A 619 -8.63 -21.00 -37.33
C PRO A 619 -8.43 -20.12 -38.58
N ASP A 620 -9.11 -18.98 -38.67
CA ASP A 620 -8.98 -18.03 -39.78
C ASP A 620 -7.59 -17.38 -39.83
N MET A 621 -6.98 -17.15 -38.68
CA MET A 621 -5.61 -16.64 -38.58
C MET A 621 -4.59 -17.77 -38.76
N GLY A 622 -4.87 -18.98 -38.26
CA GLY A 622 -4.04 -20.17 -38.47
C GLY A 622 -3.93 -20.60 -39.94
N ALA A 623 -4.99 -20.41 -40.73
CA ALA A 623 -4.98 -20.70 -42.17
C ALA A 623 -3.90 -19.90 -42.94
N LEU A 624 -3.59 -18.67 -42.49
CA LEU A 624 -2.54 -17.84 -43.09
C LEU A 624 -1.15 -18.46 -42.88
N ILE A 625 -0.96 -19.15 -41.75
CA ILE A 625 0.28 -19.87 -41.44
C ILE A 625 0.41 -21.08 -42.35
N ALA A 626 -0.67 -21.84 -42.56
CA ALA A 626 -0.67 -22.97 -43.49
C ALA A 626 -0.26 -22.52 -44.90
N THR A 627 -0.85 -21.43 -45.41
CA THR A 627 -0.50 -20.88 -46.73
C THR A 627 0.98 -20.46 -46.82
N ALA A 628 1.55 -19.85 -45.77
CA ALA A 628 2.96 -19.47 -45.75
C ALA A 628 3.89 -20.70 -45.78
N MET A 629 3.57 -21.73 -45.00
CA MET A 629 4.33 -22.98 -44.98
C MET A 629 4.29 -23.72 -46.32
N GLU A 630 3.12 -23.81 -46.94
CA GLU A 630 2.94 -24.37 -48.28
C GLU A 630 3.73 -23.58 -49.34
N GLY A 631 3.74 -22.25 -49.23
CA GLY A 631 4.55 -21.37 -50.08
C GLY A 631 6.06 -21.61 -49.95
N PHE A 632 6.52 -22.10 -48.79
CA PHE A 632 7.90 -22.53 -48.54
C PHE A 632 8.17 -23.98 -48.95
N GLY A 633 7.20 -24.68 -49.55
CA GLY A 633 7.35 -26.04 -50.05
C GLY A 633 7.16 -27.13 -48.98
N MET A 634 6.54 -26.81 -47.84
CA MET A 634 6.17 -27.80 -46.83
C MET A 634 4.79 -28.39 -47.15
N GLU A 635 4.60 -29.67 -46.85
CA GLU A 635 3.28 -30.30 -46.88
C GLU A 635 2.60 -30.12 -45.51
N VAL A 636 1.42 -29.50 -45.46
CA VAL A 636 0.67 -29.26 -44.22
C VAL A 636 -0.58 -30.14 -44.19
N ARG A 637 -0.67 -31.02 -43.19
CA ARG A 637 -1.76 -32.00 -43.03
C ARG A 637 -2.47 -31.77 -41.69
N MET A 638 -3.59 -31.06 -41.74
CA MET A 638 -4.41 -30.73 -40.58
C MET A 638 -5.58 -31.72 -40.43
N GLU A 639 -6.23 -31.74 -39.26
CA GLU A 639 -7.30 -32.69 -38.93
C GLU A 639 -6.90 -34.17 -39.08
N GLU A 640 -5.61 -34.46 -38.94
CA GLU A 640 -5.05 -35.81 -39.12
C GLU A 640 -4.35 -36.27 -37.84
N THR A 641 -4.62 -37.49 -37.40
CA THR A 641 -4.16 -38.03 -36.11
C THR A 641 -3.13 -39.13 -36.33
N VAL A 642 -1.93 -38.96 -35.77
CA VAL A 642 -0.89 -40.00 -35.76
C VAL A 642 -1.31 -41.15 -34.84
N THR A 643 -1.32 -42.37 -35.37
CA THR A 643 -1.71 -43.60 -34.67
C THR A 643 -0.52 -44.52 -34.38
N GLY A 644 0.63 -44.32 -35.05
CA GLY A 644 1.86 -45.06 -34.80
C GLY A 644 2.99 -44.73 -35.77
N PHE A 645 4.07 -45.49 -35.69
CA PHE A 645 5.27 -45.35 -36.52
C PHE A 645 5.65 -46.70 -37.11
N ALA A 646 5.83 -46.76 -38.43
CA ALA A 646 6.36 -47.94 -39.10
C ALA A 646 7.88 -47.96 -38.97
N THR A 647 8.45 -49.14 -38.69
CA THR A 647 9.87 -49.30 -38.39
C THR A 647 10.50 -50.44 -39.15
N THR A 648 11.73 -50.25 -39.62
CA THR A 648 12.58 -51.31 -40.20
C THR A 648 13.93 -51.28 -39.48
N ASP A 649 14.42 -52.43 -39.01
CA ASP A 649 15.68 -52.55 -38.25
C ASP A 649 15.80 -51.57 -37.06
N GLY A 650 14.67 -51.30 -36.39
CA GLY A 650 14.59 -50.38 -35.24
C GLY A 650 14.66 -48.90 -35.59
N LYS A 651 14.68 -48.53 -36.88
CA LYS A 651 14.59 -47.14 -37.36
C LYS A 651 13.22 -46.83 -37.92
N VAL A 652 12.78 -45.58 -37.79
CA VAL A 652 11.53 -45.11 -38.40
C VAL A 652 11.64 -45.09 -39.92
N THR A 653 10.59 -45.53 -40.61
CA THR A 653 10.49 -45.51 -42.09
C THR A 653 9.20 -44.84 -42.58
N ALA A 654 8.18 -44.73 -41.73
CA ALA A 654 6.98 -43.95 -42.01
C ALA A 654 6.23 -43.54 -40.73
N VAL A 655 5.45 -42.46 -40.81
CA VAL A 655 4.43 -42.10 -39.82
C VAL A 655 3.09 -42.67 -40.27
N VAL A 656 2.40 -43.38 -39.38
CA VAL A 656 1.08 -43.97 -39.63
C VAL A 656 0.02 -43.08 -38.97
N THR A 657 -0.96 -42.65 -39.75
CA THR A 657 -2.08 -41.83 -39.29
C THR A 657 -3.39 -42.59 -39.44
N ASP A 658 -4.49 -41.95 -39.05
CA ASP A 658 -5.85 -42.42 -39.32
C ASP A 658 -6.27 -42.28 -40.80
N GLN A 659 -5.49 -41.56 -41.62
CA GLN A 659 -5.82 -41.29 -43.02
C GLN A 659 -4.80 -41.84 -44.02
N ALA A 660 -3.52 -41.94 -43.65
CA ALA A 660 -2.43 -42.28 -44.56
C ALA A 660 -1.23 -42.94 -43.85
N THR A 661 -0.27 -43.41 -44.64
CA THR A 661 1.07 -43.78 -44.17
C THR A 661 2.08 -42.95 -44.94
N ILE A 662 2.84 -42.12 -44.23
CA ILE A 662 3.69 -41.07 -44.80
C ILE A 662 5.15 -41.50 -44.65
N PRO A 663 5.86 -41.87 -45.75
CA PRO A 663 7.25 -42.30 -45.68
C PRO A 663 8.18 -41.19 -45.18
N THR A 664 9.05 -41.51 -44.23
CA THR A 664 9.97 -40.52 -43.64
C THR A 664 11.21 -41.18 -43.05
N ASP A 665 12.30 -40.43 -43.01
CA ASP A 665 13.58 -40.87 -42.44
C ASP A 665 13.85 -40.21 -41.06
N LEU A 666 13.06 -39.18 -40.72
CA LEU A 666 13.18 -38.39 -39.50
C LEU A 666 11.79 -37.97 -39.00
N VAL A 667 11.55 -38.07 -37.70
CA VAL A 667 10.34 -37.58 -37.05
C VAL A 667 10.69 -36.61 -35.93
N ILE A 668 10.02 -35.46 -35.89
CA ILE A 668 10.09 -34.50 -34.80
C ILE A 668 8.77 -34.47 -34.04
N LEU A 669 8.83 -34.62 -32.72
CA LEU A 669 7.66 -34.57 -31.83
C LEU A 669 7.47 -33.14 -31.28
N GLY A 670 6.45 -32.44 -31.79
CA GLY A 670 6.03 -31.09 -31.40
C GLY A 670 4.67 -31.07 -30.68
N LEU A 671 4.40 -32.07 -29.83
CA LEU A 671 3.08 -32.36 -29.25
C LEU A 671 2.69 -31.48 -28.04
N GLY A 672 3.48 -30.44 -27.73
CA GLY A 672 3.29 -29.59 -26.55
C GLY A 672 3.94 -30.16 -25.29
N VAL A 673 3.69 -29.52 -24.16
CA VAL A 673 4.28 -29.86 -22.86
C VAL A 673 3.22 -29.90 -21.77
N THR A 674 3.48 -30.65 -20.70
CA THR A 674 2.68 -30.67 -19.47
C THR A 674 3.53 -30.19 -18.28
N PRO A 675 2.94 -29.53 -17.27
CA PRO A 675 3.67 -29.13 -16.06
C PRO A 675 4.41 -30.31 -15.42
N ASN A 676 5.68 -30.12 -15.06
CA ASN A 676 6.49 -31.17 -14.44
C ASN A 676 6.25 -31.21 -12.92
N THR A 677 5.15 -31.84 -12.51
CA THR A 677 4.65 -31.80 -11.12
C THR A 677 4.78 -33.10 -10.35
N THR A 678 5.37 -34.16 -10.93
CA THR A 678 5.50 -35.47 -10.28
C THR A 678 6.15 -35.39 -8.88
N LEU A 679 7.28 -34.70 -8.78
CA LEU A 679 8.03 -34.53 -7.53
C LEU A 679 7.21 -33.78 -6.47
N ALA A 680 6.54 -32.70 -6.88
CA ALA A 680 5.69 -31.89 -6.01
C ALA A 680 4.46 -32.68 -5.53
N ALA A 681 3.81 -33.43 -6.43
CA ALA A 681 2.66 -34.26 -6.12
C ALA A 681 2.99 -35.35 -5.08
N GLN A 682 4.12 -36.05 -5.29
CA GLN A 682 4.59 -37.10 -4.38
C GLN A 682 4.93 -36.55 -2.99
N ALA A 683 5.43 -35.32 -2.92
CA ALA A 683 5.74 -34.62 -1.68
C ALA A 683 4.51 -34.04 -0.95
N GLY A 684 3.32 -34.07 -1.58
CA GLY A 684 2.10 -33.48 -1.03
C GLY A 684 1.95 -31.98 -1.25
N ILE A 685 2.71 -31.38 -2.18
CA ILE A 685 2.55 -29.98 -2.57
C ILE A 685 1.24 -29.83 -3.40
N PRO A 686 0.36 -28.86 -3.07
CA PRO A 686 -0.93 -28.72 -3.74
C PRO A 686 -0.82 -28.48 -5.25
N LEU A 687 -1.61 -29.24 -6.01
CA LEU A 687 -1.81 -29.03 -7.45
C LEU A 687 -3.22 -28.49 -7.70
N GLY A 688 -3.34 -27.62 -8.70
CA GLY A 688 -4.63 -27.06 -9.09
C GLY A 688 -5.30 -27.78 -10.25
N ALA A 689 -6.38 -27.19 -10.76
CA ALA A 689 -7.23 -27.81 -11.77
C ALA A 689 -6.52 -28.06 -13.11
N THR A 690 -5.43 -27.34 -13.40
CA THR A 690 -4.63 -27.54 -14.61
C THR A 690 -3.57 -28.64 -14.48
N GLY A 691 -3.41 -29.23 -13.28
CA GLY A 691 -2.34 -30.18 -12.96
C GLY A 691 -0.98 -29.54 -12.65
N ALA A 692 -0.88 -28.21 -12.72
CA ALA A 692 0.30 -27.45 -12.27
C ALA A 692 0.23 -27.15 -10.76
N ILE A 693 1.36 -26.79 -10.14
CA ILE A 693 1.45 -26.43 -8.72
C ILE A 693 0.65 -25.16 -8.47
N THR A 694 -0.20 -25.16 -7.45
CA THR A 694 -0.94 -23.96 -7.03
C THR A 694 -0.04 -23.05 -6.23
N VAL A 695 -0.05 -21.76 -6.56
CA VAL A 695 0.68 -20.73 -5.82
C VAL A 695 -0.18 -19.49 -5.58
N ASP A 696 0.11 -18.77 -4.50
CA ASP A 696 -0.45 -17.44 -4.27
C ASP A 696 0.25 -16.36 -5.13
N ARG A 697 -0.18 -15.10 -5.01
CA ARG A 697 0.42 -13.98 -5.75
C ARG A 697 1.88 -13.70 -5.37
N ARG A 698 2.37 -14.22 -4.25
CA ARG A 698 3.77 -14.11 -3.83
C ARG A 698 4.61 -15.31 -4.28
N LEU A 699 3.99 -16.31 -4.92
CA LEU A 699 4.59 -17.54 -5.43
C LEU A 699 4.80 -18.61 -4.32
N ARG A 700 4.03 -18.53 -3.22
CA ARG A 700 4.02 -19.53 -2.14
C ARG A 700 3.08 -20.67 -2.48
N THR A 701 3.48 -21.91 -2.19
CA THR A 701 2.65 -23.11 -2.42
C THR A 701 1.57 -23.35 -1.37
N GLY A 702 1.57 -22.57 -0.28
CA GLY A 702 0.72 -22.77 0.89
C GLY A 702 1.36 -23.65 1.97
N ILE A 703 2.50 -24.28 1.69
CA ILE A 703 3.35 -24.96 2.67
C ILE A 703 4.45 -23.97 3.12
N ASP A 704 4.68 -23.92 4.44
CA ASP A 704 5.66 -23.03 5.03
C ASP A 704 7.08 -23.28 4.50
N GLY A 705 7.74 -22.23 4.03
CA GLY A 705 9.07 -22.29 3.42
C GLY A 705 9.14 -22.93 2.02
N VAL A 706 8.01 -23.22 1.35
CA VAL A 706 7.99 -23.86 0.02
C VAL A 706 7.35 -22.97 -1.04
N TRP A 707 8.12 -22.70 -2.09
CA TRP A 707 7.80 -21.79 -3.18
C TRP A 707 7.86 -22.53 -4.52
N ALA A 708 7.17 -22.02 -5.53
CA ALA A 708 7.26 -22.57 -6.87
C ALA A 708 7.13 -21.48 -7.94
N ALA A 709 7.81 -21.64 -9.07
CA ALA A 709 7.76 -20.69 -10.19
C ALA A 709 8.01 -21.39 -11.54
N GLY A 710 7.62 -20.72 -12.63
CA GLY A 710 7.90 -21.19 -13.99
C GLY A 710 6.82 -22.11 -14.55
N ASP A 711 7.18 -22.96 -15.50
CA ASP A 711 6.18 -23.73 -16.26
C ASP A 711 5.50 -24.83 -15.43
N CYS A 712 6.01 -25.11 -14.23
CA CYS A 712 5.43 -26.07 -13.29
C CYS A 712 4.26 -25.50 -12.46
N VAL A 713 3.99 -24.18 -12.52
CA VAL A 713 2.94 -23.53 -11.69
C VAL A 713 1.74 -23.02 -12.48
N GLU A 714 0.59 -22.98 -11.80
CA GLU A 714 -0.62 -22.31 -12.29
C GLU A 714 -0.48 -20.80 -12.30
N LYS A 715 -1.01 -20.18 -13.36
CA LYS A 715 -0.93 -18.73 -13.56
C LYS A 715 -2.34 -18.15 -13.59
N PHE A 716 -2.54 -17.01 -12.94
CA PHE A 716 -3.82 -16.32 -13.01
C PHE A 716 -3.94 -15.54 -14.32
N HIS A 717 -4.88 -15.91 -15.19
CA HIS A 717 -5.12 -15.20 -16.44
C HIS A 717 -6.02 -13.98 -16.21
N ARG A 718 -5.51 -12.78 -16.49
CA ARG A 718 -6.17 -11.52 -16.08
C ARG A 718 -7.49 -11.24 -16.80
N VAL A 719 -7.64 -11.64 -18.06
CA VAL A 719 -8.88 -11.42 -18.84
C VAL A 719 -9.97 -12.40 -18.42
N SER A 720 -9.74 -13.71 -18.57
CA SER A 720 -10.70 -14.76 -18.19
C SER A 720 -10.93 -14.92 -16.69
N ARG A 721 -10.07 -14.35 -15.84
CA ARG A 721 -10.10 -14.49 -14.37
C ARG A 721 -10.02 -15.95 -13.88
N ARG A 722 -9.33 -16.80 -14.64
CA ARG A 722 -9.16 -18.24 -14.35
C ARG A 722 -7.68 -18.60 -14.18
N HIS A 723 -7.41 -19.66 -13.44
CA HIS A 723 -6.09 -20.28 -13.41
C HIS A 723 -5.84 -21.06 -14.70
N VAL A 724 -4.66 -20.89 -15.28
CA VAL A 724 -4.25 -21.49 -16.56
C VAL A 724 -2.82 -22.00 -16.46
N SER A 725 -2.49 -23.00 -17.28
CA SER A 725 -1.10 -23.42 -17.53
C SER A 725 -0.64 -22.82 -18.86
N LEU A 726 0.34 -21.93 -18.80
CA LEU A 726 0.90 -21.21 -19.96
C LEU A 726 2.44 -21.23 -19.87
N PRO A 727 3.10 -22.19 -20.53
CA PRO A 727 4.55 -22.37 -20.45
C PRO A 727 5.27 -21.37 -21.36
N LEU A 728 5.64 -20.21 -20.80
CA LEU A 728 6.29 -19.12 -21.52
C LEU A 728 7.43 -18.55 -20.68
N GLY A 729 8.63 -18.46 -21.26
CA GLY A 729 9.84 -18.02 -20.56
C GLY A 729 9.74 -16.63 -19.95
N THR A 730 8.96 -15.72 -20.55
CA THR A 730 8.71 -14.37 -20.01
C THR A 730 7.94 -14.42 -18.69
N HIS A 731 7.00 -15.36 -18.54
CA HIS A 731 6.29 -15.57 -17.28
C HIS A 731 7.22 -16.17 -16.25
N ALA A 732 7.94 -17.24 -16.60
CA ALA A 732 8.87 -17.93 -15.70
C ALA A 732 9.93 -16.99 -15.11
N ASN A 733 10.50 -16.09 -15.92
CA ASN A 733 11.48 -15.11 -15.44
C ASN A 733 10.86 -14.10 -14.45
N LYS A 734 9.65 -13.62 -14.72
CA LYS A 734 8.95 -12.67 -13.82
C LYS A 734 8.53 -13.34 -12.50
N GLU A 735 8.07 -14.57 -12.57
CA GLU A 735 7.73 -15.39 -11.40
C GLU A 735 8.97 -15.69 -10.56
N GLY A 736 10.06 -16.15 -11.19
CA GLY A 736 11.34 -16.39 -10.52
C GLY A 736 11.91 -15.14 -9.84
N ARG A 737 11.85 -13.98 -10.50
CA ARG A 737 12.22 -12.69 -9.88
C ARG A 737 11.33 -12.37 -8.68
N THR A 738 10.02 -12.54 -8.82
CA THR A 738 9.05 -12.24 -7.75
C THR A 738 9.31 -13.12 -6.53
N ALA A 739 9.48 -14.42 -6.75
CA ALA A 739 9.77 -15.35 -5.67
C ALA A 739 11.16 -15.12 -5.07
N GLY A 740 12.18 -14.79 -5.87
CA GLY A 740 13.51 -14.45 -5.39
C GLY A 740 13.53 -13.21 -4.49
N ILE A 741 12.77 -12.16 -4.84
CA ILE A 741 12.60 -10.98 -3.98
C ILE A 741 11.97 -11.37 -2.64
N ASN A 742 10.92 -12.20 -2.67
CA ASN A 742 10.25 -12.65 -1.45
C ASN A 742 11.13 -13.57 -0.58
N LEU A 743 11.90 -14.48 -1.20
CA LEU A 743 12.85 -15.37 -0.52
C LEU A 743 14.00 -14.59 0.13
N GLY A 744 14.46 -13.51 -0.50
CA GLY A 744 15.47 -12.61 0.05
C GLY A 744 14.97 -11.63 1.13
N GLY A 745 13.76 -11.81 1.66
CA GLY A 745 13.18 -10.96 2.70
C GLY A 745 12.44 -9.72 2.19
N GLY A 746 12.37 -9.49 0.87
CA GLY A 746 11.60 -8.40 0.29
C GLY A 746 10.10 -8.72 0.11
N TYR A 747 9.39 -7.81 -0.53
CA TYR A 747 7.98 -7.99 -0.89
C TYR A 747 7.76 -7.78 -2.40
N ALA A 748 7.24 -8.80 -3.06
CA ALA A 748 6.82 -8.71 -4.46
C ALA A 748 5.59 -9.57 -4.73
N THR A 749 4.76 -9.15 -5.69
CA THR A 749 3.61 -9.93 -6.16
C THR A 749 3.61 -10.08 -7.68
N PHE A 750 3.09 -11.22 -8.15
CA PHE A 750 2.87 -11.50 -9.56
C PHE A 750 1.37 -11.42 -9.87
N PRO A 751 0.91 -10.35 -10.54
CA PRO A 751 -0.53 -10.06 -10.71
C PRO A 751 -1.23 -10.94 -11.76
N GLY A 752 -0.50 -11.80 -12.44
CA GLY A 752 -1.02 -12.72 -13.46
C GLY A 752 -0.52 -12.42 -14.88
N VAL A 753 -1.14 -13.10 -15.84
CA VAL A 753 -0.70 -13.17 -17.24
C VAL A 753 -1.80 -12.81 -18.23
N LEU A 754 -1.40 -12.45 -19.45
CA LEU A 754 -2.28 -12.23 -20.61
C LEU A 754 -2.13 -13.29 -21.72
N GLY A 755 -1.15 -14.19 -21.61
CA GLY A 755 -0.86 -15.13 -22.70
C GLY A 755 -0.31 -14.46 -23.96
N THR A 756 0.49 -13.40 -23.78
CA THR A 756 1.17 -12.72 -24.88
C THR A 756 2.30 -13.58 -25.41
N ALA A 757 2.29 -13.88 -26.71
CA ALA A 757 3.28 -14.73 -27.36
C ALA A 757 3.52 -14.26 -28.79
N VAL A 758 4.75 -14.45 -29.28
CA VAL A 758 5.15 -14.18 -30.66
C VAL A 758 6.01 -15.32 -31.18
N THR A 759 5.95 -15.58 -32.50
CA THR A 759 6.80 -16.56 -33.18
C THR A 759 7.05 -16.12 -34.62
N LYS A 760 8.17 -16.55 -35.19
CA LYS A 760 8.45 -16.47 -36.62
C LYS A 760 8.21 -17.85 -37.23
N ILE A 761 7.58 -17.88 -38.40
CA ILE A 761 7.37 -19.10 -39.17
C ILE A 761 7.61 -18.72 -40.63
N CYS A 762 8.70 -19.22 -41.21
CA CYS A 762 9.12 -18.87 -42.57
C CYS A 762 9.34 -17.35 -42.75
N ASP A 763 8.58 -16.71 -43.65
CA ASP A 763 8.60 -15.27 -43.90
C ASP A 763 7.55 -14.48 -43.11
N ILE A 764 6.70 -15.16 -42.34
CA ILE A 764 5.67 -14.52 -41.51
C ILE A 764 6.06 -14.46 -40.03
N GLU A 765 5.66 -13.37 -39.40
CA GLU A 765 5.65 -13.13 -37.98
C GLU A 765 4.22 -13.23 -37.45
N VAL A 766 4.08 -13.90 -36.31
CA VAL A 766 2.80 -14.17 -35.67
C VAL A 766 2.83 -13.66 -34.24
N GLY A 767 1.76 -13.00 -33.80
CA GLY A 767 1.60 -12.51 -32.43
C GLY A 767 0.19 -12.74 -31.89
N ARG A 768 0.06 -13.06 -30.60
CA ARG A 768 -1.22 -13.09 -29.88
C ARG A 768 -1.11 -12.49 -28.49
N THR A 769 -2.24 -12.04 -27.96
CA THR A 769 -2.40 -11.69 -26.54
C THR A 769 -3.88 -11.75 -26.14
N GLY A 770 -4.17 -12.04 -24.88
CA GLY A 770 -5.54 -12.19 -24.39
C GLY A 770 -6.21 -13.47 -24.89
N LEU A 771 -7.52 -13.41 -25.09
CA LEU A 771 -8.37 -14.56 -25.45
C LEU A 771 -8.71 -14.58 -26.95
N GLY A 772 -8.70 -15.76 -27.57
CA GLY A 772 -9.37 -16.02 -28.85
C GLY A 772 -10.90 -16.04 -28.72
N GLU A 773 -11.61 -16.22 -29.84
CA GLU A 773 -13.08 -16.19 -29.85
C GLU A 773 -13.70 -17.29 -28.97
N ALA A 774 -13.24 -18.53 -29.16
CA ALA A 774 -13.71 -19.67 -28.40
C ALA A 774 -13.31 -19.58 -26.92
N GLU A 775 -12.10 -19.06 -26.63
CA GLU A 775 -11.63 -18.85 -25.26
C GLU A 775 -12.47 -17.78 -24.54
N ALA A 776 -12.84 -16.70 -25.23
CA ALA A 776 -13.70 -15.64 -24.69
C ALA A 776 -15.12 -16.13 -24.41
N GLN A 777 -15.73 -16.89 -25.32
CA GLN A 777 -17.04 -17.52 -25.09
C GLN A 777 -17.00 -18.50 -23.93
N ALA A 778 -15.99 -19.37 -23.87
CA ALA A 778 -15.81 -20.30 -22.76
C ALA A 778 -15.57 -19.58 -21.42
N ALA A 779 -14.98 -18.38 -21.44
CA ALA A 779 -14.81 -17.52 -20.28
C ALA A 779 -16.10 -16.82 -19.82
N GLY A 780 -17.18 -16.87 -20.61
CA GLY A 780 -18.48 -16.29 -20.31
C GLY A 780 -18.74 -14.92 -20.93
N PHE A 781 -17.90 -14.49 -21.88
CA PHE A 781 -18.10 -13.23 -22.61
C PHE A 781 -18.99 -13.42 -23.85
N ASP A 782 -19.62 -12.32 -24.32
CA ASP A 782 -20.26 -12.23 -25.64
C ASP A 782 -19.31 -11.50 -26.61
N PRO A 783 -18.37 -12.20 -27.29
CA PRO A 783 -17.36 -11.54 -28.09
C PRO A 783 -17.90 -11.01 -29.42
N VAL A 784 -17.35 -9.88 -29.84
CA VAL A 784 -17.39 -9.34 -31.20
C VAL A 784 -15.98 -9.28 -31.75
N THR A 785 -15.81 -9.64 -33.02
CA THR A 785 -14.52 -9.62 -33.69
C THR A 785 -14.50 -8.74 -34.90
N ALA A 786 -13.34 -8.18 -35.22
CA ALA A 786 -13.08 -7.67 -36.55
C ALA A 786 -11.65 -7.95 -36.98
N VAL A 787 -11.48 -8.10 -38.30
CA VAL A 787 -10.24 -8.42 -38.98
C VAL A 787 -9.90 -7.28 -39.94
N VAL A 788 -8.66 -6.80 -39.89
CA VAL A 788 -8.18 -5.67 -40.69
C VAL A 788 -6.88 -6.04 -41.38
N ASP A 789 -6.84 -5.77 -42.69
CA ASP A 789 -5.63 -5.79 -43.50
C ASP A 789 -5.01 -4.40 -43.59
N SER A 790 -3.70 -4.32 -43.33
CA SER A 790 -2.90 -3.11 -43.42
C SER A 790 -1.47 -3.43 -43.86
N THR A 791 -0.55 -2.47 -43.69
CA THR A 791 0.87 -2.61 -44.01
C THR A 791 1.76 -2.33 -42.80
N THR A 792 2.93 -2.97 -42.75
CA THR A 792 3.91 -2.83 -41.66
C THR A 792 4.59 -1.45 -41.61
N ARG A 793 4.41 -0.60 -42.62
CA ARG A 793 4.87 0.80 -42.70
C ARG A 793 3.98 1.55 -43.71
N ALA A 794 4.22 2.82 -43.99
CA ALA A 794 3.40 3.54 -44.97
C ALA A 794 3.45 2.84 -46.35
N GLY A 795 2.30 2.65 -47.00
CA GLY A 795 2.22 1.81 -48.20
C GLY A 795 3.06 2.29 -49.40
N TYR A 796 3.40 3.57 -49.44
CA TYR A 796 4.32 4.13 -50.46
C TYR A 796 5.80 4.00 -50.09
N TYR A 797 6.12 3.64 -48.85
CA TYR A 797 7.50 3.55 -48.39
C TYR A 797 8.09 2.17 -48.76
N PRO A 798 9.33 2.11 -49.29
CA PRO A 798 9.95 0.85 -49.69
C PRO A 798 9.96 -0.23 -48.60
N GLY A 799 9.65 -1.47 -49.00
CA GLY A 799 9.61 -2.62 -48.07
C GLY A 799 8.33 -2.70 -47.24
N ALA A 800 7.25 -2.01 -47.61
CA ALA A 800 5.95 -2.21 -46.98
C ALA A 800 5.43 -3.63 -47.22
N LYS A 801 5.15 -4.34 -46.12
CA LYS A 801 4.65 -5.72 -46.15
C LYS A 801 3.23 -5.83 -45.58
N PRO A 802 2.42 -6.80 -46.02
CA PRO A 802 1.08 -7.01 -45.49
C PRO A 802 1.08 -7.42 -44.01
N ILE A 803 0.07 -6.97 -43.29
CA ILE A 803 -0.25 -7.39 -41.92
C ILE A 803 -1.76 -7.55 -41.78
N ARG A 804 -2.18 -8.69 -41.21
CA ARG A 804 -3.56 -8.97 -40.83
C ARG A 804 -3.67 -8.95 -39.31
N THR A 805 -4.56 -8.11 -38.79
CA THR A 805 -4.82 -7.96 -37.35
C THR A 805 -6.27 -8.33 -37.07
N LYS A 806 -6.49 -9.17 -36.07
CA LYS A 806 -7.79 -9.54 -35.54
C LYS A 806 -7.91 -9.06 -34.10
N LEU A 807 -8.96 -8.32 -33.78
CA LEU A 807 -9.29 -7.93 -32.41
C LEU A 807 -10.57 -8.64 -31.96
N ILE A 808 -10.58 -9.04 -30.69
CA ILE A 808 -11.72 -9.65 -30.00
C ILE A 808 -12.09 -8.71 -28.84
N ALA A 809 -13.33 -8.26 -28.79
CA ALA A 809 -13.85 -7.36 -27.76
C ALA A 809 -15.20 -7.82 -27.24
N GLU A 810 -15.61 -7.35 -26.07
CA GLU A 810 -16.91 -7.66 -25.47
C GLU A 810 -18.01 -6.78 -26.06
N ARG A 811 -19.12 -7.40 -26.49
CA ARG A 811 -20.29 -6.66 -26.98
C ARG A 811 -20.89 -5.81 -25.86
N GLY A 812 -21.17 -4.54 -26.17
CA GLY A 812 -21.84 -3.60 -25.26
C GLY A 812 -20.90 -2.77 -24.42
N THR A 813 -19.87 -3.37 -23.81
CA THR A 813 -18.85 -2.62 -23.03
C THR A 813 -17.72 -2.07 -23.90
N GLY A 814 -17.45 -2.69 -25.06
CA GLY A 814 -16.33 -2.35 -25.91
C GLY A 814 -14.98 -2.82 -25.35
N ARG A 815 -14.95 -3.51 -24.21
CA ARG A 815 -13.70 -3.96 -23.57
C ARG A 815 -12.91 -4.89 -24.50
N LEU A 816 -11.62 -4.60 -24.69
CA LEU A 816 -10.73 -5.50 -25.43
C LEU A 816 -10.53 -6.81 -24.63
N LEU A 817 -10.71 -7.96 -25.29
CA LEU A 817 -10.57 -9.30 -24.70
C LEU A 817 -9.35 -10.05 -25.24
N GLY A 818 -9.00 -9.82 -26.51
CA GLY A 818 -7.81 -10.41 -27.12
C GLY A 818 -7.47 -9.83 -28.48
N ALA A 819 -6.30 -10.20 -28.98
CA ALA A 819 -5.82 -9.81 -30.29
C ALA A 819 -4.88 -10.86 -30.89
N GLN A 820 -4.90 -10.94 -32.22
CA GLN A 820 -4.06 -11.83 -33.02
C GLN A 820 -3.54 -11.07 -34.23
N ILE A 821 -2.28 -11.31 -34.59
CA ILE A 821 -1.59 -10.65 -35.70
C ILE A 821 -0.83 -11.72 -36.49
N VAL A 822 -0.99 -11.71 -37.82
CA VAL A 822 -0.18 -12.48 -38.76
C VAL A 822 0.22 -11.55 -39.90
N GLY A 823 1.51 -11.45 -40.21
CA GLY A 823 2.03 -10.63 -41.30
C GLY A 823 3.50 -10.91 -41.53
N GLU A 824 4.16 -10.22 -42.46
CA GLU A 824 5.61 -10.39 -42.63
C GLU A 824 6.42 -9.49 -41.68
N GLU A 825 7.71 -9.30 -41.98
CA GLU A 825 8.68 -8.57 -41.17
C GLU A 825 8.14 -7.29 -40.50
N GLY A 826 8.26 -7.27 -39.17
CA GLY A 826 7.82 -6.23 -38.26
C GLY A 826 6.38 -6.39 -37.75
N ALA A 827 5.56 -7.28 -38.30
CA ALA A 827 4.16 -7.42 -37.91
C ALA A 827 3.95 -7.79 -36.43
N ALA A 828 4.61 -8.83 -35.93
CA ALA A 828 4.29 -9.40 -34.62
C ALA A 828 4.52 -8.42 -33.46
N LYS A 829 5.52 -7.54 -33.57
CA LYS A 829 5.85 -6.55 -32.52
C LYS A 829 4.69 -5.60 -32.18
N ARG A 830 3.71 -5.44 -33.08
CA ARG A 830 2.51 -4.62 -32.86
C ARG A 830 1.60 -5.19 -31.77
N ILE A 831 1.75 -6.47 -31.45
CA ILE A 831 0.97 -7.12 -30.39
C ILE A 831 1.22 -6.49 -29.01
N ASP A 832 2.39 -5.90 -28.80
CA ASP A 832 2.78 -5.32 -27.50
C ASP A 832 1.86 -4.17 -27.10
N VAL A 833 1.48 -3.30 -28.03
CA VAL A 833 0.54 -2.19 -27.78
C VAL A 833 -0.81 -2.75 -27.31
N LEU A 834 -1.27 -3.83 -27.94
CA LEU A 834 -2.53 -4.49 -27.59
C LEU A 834 -2.43 -5.23 -26.25
N SER A 835 -1.24 -5.75 -25.90
CA SER A 835 -1.00 -6.34 -24.59
C SER A 835 -1.07 -5.29 -23.47
N VAL A 836 -0.56 -4.08 -23.70
CA VAL A 836 -0.66 -2.96 -22.74
C VAL A 836 -2.11 -2.53 -22.59
N ALA A 837 -2.86 -2.38 -23.69
CA ALA A 837 -4.28 -2.05 -23.64
C ALA A 837 -5.09 -3.11 -22.87
N LEU A 838 -4.84 -4.40 -23.11
CA LEU A 838 -5.46 -5.49 -22.35
C LEU A 838 -5.09 -5.44 -20.87
N TRP A 839 -3.85 -5.09 -20.55
CA TRP A 839 -3.37 -4.96 -19.17
C TRP A 839 -4.17 -3.92 -18.39
N HIS A 840 -4.59 -2.85 -19.05
CA HIS A 840 -5.38 -1.74 -18.49
C HIS A 840 -6.89 -1.86 -18.75
N GLU A 841 -7.35 -3.00 -19.28
CA GLU A 841 -8.77 -3.25 -19.53
C GLU A 841 -9.43 -2.18 -20.45
N THR A 842 -8.63 -1.62 -21.38
CA THR A 842 -9.00 -0.50 -22.24
C THR A 842 -10.13 -0.87 -23.22
N PRO A 843 -11.20 -0.05 -23.33
CA PRO A 843 -12.21 -0.19 -24.38
C PRO A 843 -11.62 0.03 -25.78
N VAL A 844 -12.14 -0.66 -26.81
CA VAL A 844 -11.66 -0.55 -28.19
C VAL A 844 -11.82 0.86 -28.76
N GLU A 845 -12.79 1.63 -28.27
CA GLU A 845 -13.02 3.02 -28.65
C GLU A 845 -11.85 3.92 -28.24
N GLU A 846 -11.25 3.66 -27.08
CA GLU A 846 -10.10 4.43 -26.60
C GLU A 846 -8.82 4.08 -27.36
N LEU A 847 -8.72 2.89 -27.96
CA LEU A 847 -7.60 2.53 -28.83
C LEU A 847 -7.46 3.46 -30.04
N LEU A 848 -8.55 4.12 -30.46
CA LEU A 848 -8.55 5.07 -31.55
C LEU A 848 -7.85 6.39 -31.19
N ASN A 849 -7.79 6.70 -29.90
CA ASN A 849 -7.25 7.95 -29.38
C ASN A 849 -5.79 7.81 -28.93
N ILE A 850 -5.21 6.59 -28.99
CA ILE A 850 -3.82 6.36 -28.59
C ILE A 850 -2.87 7.04 -29.58
N ASP A 851 -2.04 7.94 -29.06
CA ASP A 851 -1.03 8.67 -29.81
C ASP A 851 0.21 7.79 -30.08
N LEU A 852 0.13 6.97 -31.13
CA LEU A 852 1.22 6.10 -31.58
C LEU A 852 2.17 6.86 -32.52
N SER A 853 3.48 6.66 -32.33
CA SER A 853 4.50 7.29 -33.18
C SER A 853 4.35 6.92 -34.66
N TYR A 854 4.30 7.95 -35.51
CA TYR A 854 4.22 7.80 -36.97
C TYR A 854 5.38 8.49 -37.68
N ALA A 855 6.07 7.71 -38.51
CA ALA A 855 6.82 8.20 -39.66
C ALA A 855 6.83 7.11 -40.74
N PRO A 856 6.96 7.48 -42.04
CA PRO A 856 6.78 6.55 -43.15
C PRO A 856 7.56 5.22 -43.09
N PRO A 857 8.80 5.16 -42.56
CA PRO A 857 9.54 3.90 -42.42
C PRO A 857 8.99 2.94 -41.36
N PHE A 858 8.22 3.42 -40.38
CA PHE A 858 7.94 2.69 -39.14
C PHE A 858 6.47 2.30 -38.95
N SER A 859 5.52 3.11 -39.46
CA SER A 859 4.09 2.88 -39.26
C SER A 859 3.28 3.59 -40.36
N PRO A 860 2.08 3.11 -40.75
CA PRO A 860 1.15 3.88 -41.56
C PRO A 860 0.49 5.02 -40.76
N ALA A 861 -0.01 6.06 -41.45
CA ALA A 861 -0.62 7.25 -40.83
C ALA A 861 -1.92 6.93 -40.06
N VAL A 862 -2.60 5.86 -40.44
CA VAL A 862 -3.63 5.21 -39.63
C VAL A 862 -3.12 3.80 -39.36
N PRO A 863 -2.61 3.52 -38.16
CA PRO A 863 -2.26 2.17 -37.74
C PRO A 863 -3.46 1.23 -37.98
N GLY A 864 -3.21 -0.04 -38.32
CA GLY A 864 -4.31 -1.01 -38.53
C GLY A 864 -5.30 -1.09 -37.35
N THR A 865 -4.86 -0.73 -36.14
CA THR A 865 -5.68 -0.60 -34.93
C THR A 865 -6.74 0.52 -35.02
N GLY A 866 -6.49 1.61 -35.76
CA GLY A 866 -7.41 2.73 -35.97
C GLY A 866 -8.42 2.56 -37.11
N THR A 867 -8.33 1.49 -37.90
CA THR A 867 -9.16 1.30 -39.12
C THR A 867 -10.50 0.62 -38.84
N PHE A 868 -10.78 0.26 -37.58
CA PHE A 868 -11.91 -0.56 -37.14
C PHE A 868 -13.30 -0.03 -37.53
N LEU A 869 -13.46 1.28 -37.68
CA LEU A 869 -14.76 1.92 -38.02
C LEU A 869 -14.86 2.48 -39.45
N TYR A 870 -13.76 2.60 -40.20
CA TYR A 870 -13.81 3.18 -41.55
C TYR A 870 -14.30 2.22 -42.63
N ARG A 871 -14.14 0.90 -42.44
CA ARG A 871 -14.53 -0.13 -43.43
C ARG A 871 -15.80 -0.92 -43.09
N GLY A 872 -16.44 -0.65 -41.94
CA GLY A 872 -17.74 -1.23 -41.55
C GLY A 872 -18.95 -0.70 -42.33
N ARG A 873 -18.76 0.09 -43.40
CA ARG A 873 -19.82 0.46 -44.35
C ARG A 873 -19.53 -0.15 -45.72
N PRO A 874 -20.46 -0.91 -46.32
CA PRO A 874 -20.27 -1.41 -47.68
C PRO A 874 -20.16 -0.24 -48.67
N GLN A 875 -19.12 -0.25 -49.49
CA GLN A 875 -18.95 0.66 -50.61
C GLN A 875 -19.99 0.31 -51.69
N ASN A 876 -20.93 1.21 -51.95
CA ASN A 876 -21.71 1.23 -53.18
C ASN A 876 -21.33 2.46 -54.01
N SER A 877 -21.19 2.23 -55.32
CA SER A 877 -20.69 3.12 -56.37
C SER A 877 -21.40 4.49 -56.46
N PRO A 878 -20.71 5.53 -56.96
CA PRO A 878 -21.25 6.90 -57.01
C PRO A 878 -22.18 7.07 -58.21
N GLY A 879 -23.49 7.23 -57.96
CA GLY A 879 -24.44 7.48 -59.04
C GLY A 879 -25.92 7.31 -58.70
N SER A 880 -26.41 7.92 -57.63
CA SER A 880 -27.85 8.19 -57.46
C SER A 880 -28.02 9.27 -56.41
N ARG A 881 -28.72 10.37 -56.71
CA ARG A 881 -29.16 11.32 -55.68
C ARG A 881 -30.18 10.60 -54.80
N CYS A 882 -29.68 9.91 -53.77
CA CYS A 882 -30.49 9.17 -52.80
C CYS A 882 -31.24 10.14 -51.91
N THR A 883 -32.51 10.40 -52.21
CA THR A 883 -33.43 10.87 -51.19
C THR A 883 -33.75 9.71 -50.24
N VAL A 884 -33.78 9.97 -48.94
CA VAL A 884 -34.11 8.99 -47.90
C VAL A 884 -35.56 9.17 -47.45
N ARG A 885 -36.28 8.06 -47.26
CA ARG A 885 -37.67 8.10 -46.80
C ARG A 885 -37.72 8.48 -45.32
N ILE A 886 -38.85 9.02 -44.85
CA ILE A 886 -39.02 9.47 -43.45
C ILE A 886 -38.61 8.44 -42.39
N GLY A 887 -38.86 7.15 -42.62
CA GLY A 887 -38.48 6.08 -41.68
C GLY A 887 -36.97 5.85 -41.61
N GLU A 888 -36.31 5.88 -42.76
CA GLU A 888 -34.86 5.71 -42.89
C GLU A 888 -34.11 6.94 -42.36
N ALA A 889 -34.62 8.15 -42.65
CA ALA A 889 -34.06 9.40 -42.13
C ALA A 889 -34.19 9.48 -40.60
N ALA A 890 -35.33 9.04 -40.04
CA ALA A 890 -35.54 8.99 -38.60
C ALA A 890 -34.61 7.98 -37.92
N ALA A 891 -34.49 6.77 -38.48
CA ALA A 891 -33.58 5.73 -37.97
C ALA A 891 -32.11 6.17 -38.03
N ALA A 892 -31.66 6.74 -39.15
CA ALA A 892 -30.29 7.22 -39.32
C ALA A 892 -29.93 8.38 -38.40
N ALA A 893 -30.91 9.21 -38.02
CA ALA A 893 -30.74 10.28 -37.05
C ALA A 893 -30.96 9.82 -35.58
N GLY A 894 -31.37 8.56 -35.38
CA GLY A 894 -31.67 7.97 -34.08
C GLY A 894 -32.85 8.65 -33.38
N MET A 895 -33.93 8.92 -34.12
CA MET A 895 -35.14 9.57 -33.63
C MET A 895 -36.40 8.92 -34.22
N THR A 896 -37.57 9.24 -33.66
CA THR A 896 -38.84 8.68 -34.16
C THR A 896 -39.36 9.47 -35.36
N THR A 897 -40.14 8.83 -36.23
CA THR A 897 -40.82 9.52 -37.34
C THR A 897 -41.79 10.60 -36.85
N LYS A 898 -42.32 10.48 -35.63
CA LYS A 898 -43.11 11.51 -34.94
C LYS A 898 -42.27 12.75 -34.61
N ALA A 899 -41.03 12.56 -34.16
CA ALA A 899 -40.10 13.66 -33.89
C ALA A 899 -39.71 14.40 -35.18
N LEU A 900 -39.47 13.69 -36.29
CA LEU A 900 -39.23 14.31 -37.60
C LEU A 900 -40.39 15.23 -38.03
N ARG A 901 -41.63 14.72 -37.95
CA ARG A 901 -42.85 15.48 -38.28
C ARG A 901 -43.03 16.68 -37.36
N PHE A 902 -42.69 16.54 -36.09
CA PHE A 902 -42.74 17.63 -35.13
C PHE A 902 -41.73 18.73 -35.48
N TYR A 903 -40.50 18.37 -35.87
CA TYR A 903 -39.49 19.35 -36.31
C TYR A 903 -39.84 20.04 -37.63
N GLU A 904 -40.56 19.36 -38.55
CA GLU A 904 -41.17 20.03 -39.72
C GLU A 904 -42.20 21.08 -39.30
N GLN A 905 -43.14 20.72 -38.41
CA GLN A 905 -44.18 21.64 -37.92
C GLN A 905 -43.58 22.84 -37.17
N GLN A 906 -42.46 22.63 -36.50
CA GLN A 906 -41.70 23.66 -35.81
C GLN A 906 -40.74 24.41 -36.75
N GLY A 907 -40.79 24.21 -38.08
CA GLY A 907 -40.01 24.97 -39.06
C GLY A 907 -38.50 24.79 -38.96
N LEU A 908 -38.02 23.69 -38.37
CA LEU A 908 -36.59 23.38 -38.20
C LEU A 908 -36.00 22.65 -39.42
N LEU A 909 -36.87 22.16 -40.30
CA LEU A 909 -36.52 21.50 -41.55
C LEU A 909 -37.11 22.30 -42.72
N PRO A 910 -36.41 22.37 -43.87
CA PRO A 910 -36.95 23.01 -45.06
C PRO A 910 -38.20 22.27 -45.59
N PRO A 911 -39.05 22.92 -46.42
CA PRO A 911 -40.25 22.30 -46.97
C PRO A 911 -39.90 21.02 -47.77
N VAL A 912 -40.54 19.91 -47.43
CA VAL A 912 -40.20 18.59 -47.98
C VAL A 912 -41.06 18.29 -49.21
N HIS A 913 -40.42 17.88 -50.31
CA HIS A 913 -41.12 17.46 -51.51
C HIS A 913 -41.86 16.14 -51.26
N ARG A 914 -43.12 16.03 -51.69
CA ARG A 914 -43.84 14.76 -51.69
C ARG A 914 -43.69 14.08 -53.04
N GLY A 915 -43.24 12.83 -53.04
CA GLY A 915 -43.17 12.04 -54.27
C GLY A 915 -44.56 11.69 -54.82
N PRO A 916 -44.65 11.12 -56.04
CA PRO A 916 -45.93 10.76 -56.69
C PRO A 916 -46.83 9.83 -55.85
N ASN A 917 -46.22 9.06 -54.94
CA ASN A 917 -46.90 8.10 -54.06
C ASN A 917 -47.31 8.69 -52.70
N GLY A 918 -47.18 10.02 -52.52
CA GLY A 918 -47.57 10.73 -51.30
C GLY A 918 -46.57 10.68 -50.13
N TYR A 919 -45.46 9.94 -50.29
CA TYR A 919 -44.38 9.85 -49.29
C TYR A 919 -43.49 11.10 -49.28
N ARG A 920 -42.94 11.43 -48.10
CA ARG A 920 -41.99 12.54 -47.90
C ARG A 920 -40.57 12.05 -48.16
N ASP A 921 -39.87 12.72 -49.06
CA ASP A 921 -38.52 12.38 -49.48
C ASP A 921 -37.55 13.46 -49.01
N TYR A 922 -36.56 13.09 -48.18
CA TYR A 922 -35.60 14.03 -47.63
C TYR A 922 -34.27 13.96 -48.40
N PRO A 923 -33.68 15.09 -48.77
CA PRO A 923 -32.35 15.10 -49.35
C PRO A 923 -31.28 14.74 -48.29
N PRO A 924 -30.12 14.19 -48.69
CA PRO A 924 -29.06 13.75 -47.79
C PRO A 924 -28.62 14.81 -46.76
N GLU A 925 -28.59 16.10 -47.13
CA GLU A 925 -28.26 17.21 -46.24
C GLU A 925 -29.20 17.35 -45.04
N THR A 926 -30.40 16.78 -45.10
CA THR A 926 -31.35 16.74 -43.98
C THR A 926 -30.79 15.95 -42.80
N LEU A 927 -30.00 14.91 -43.05
CA LEU A 927 -29.45 14.08 -41.97
C LEU A 927 -28.46 14.89 -41.11
N ALA A 928 -27.59 15.68 -41.74
CA ALA A 928 -26.68 16.57 -41.03
C ALA A 928 -27.44 17.62 -40.20
N ARG A 929 -28.55 18.14 -40.75
CA ARG A 929 -29.43 19.08 -40.05
C ARG A 929 -30.15 18.45 -38.84
N LEU A 930 -30.60 17.20 -38.98
CA LEU A 930 -31.25 16.44 -37.90
C LEU A 930 -30.26 16.06 -36.78
N GLN A 931 -29.03 15.67 -37.15
CA GLN A 931 -27.95 15.42 -36.18
C GLN A 931 -27.57 16.69 -35.43
N PHE A 932 -27.53 17.83 -36.11
CA PHE A 932 -27.33 19.13 -35.46
C PHE A 932 -28.45 19.43 -34.45
N ILE A 933 -29.74 19.35 -34.84
CA ILE A 933 -30.87 19.57 -33.92
C ILE A 933 -30.76 18.66 -32.70
N ARG A 934 -30.40 17.38 -32.88
CA ARG A 934 -30.25 16.41 -31.78
C ARG A 934 -29.11 16.80 -30.82
N ARG A 935 -27.94 17.15 -31.33
CA ARG A 935 -26.79 17.58 -30.52
C ARG A 935 -27.10 18.87 -29.77
N SER A 936 -27.75 19.83 -30.43
CA SER A 936 -28.15 21.10 -29.80
C SER A 936 -29.17 20.90 -28.69
N LYS A 937 -30.15 19.99 -28.86
CA LYS A 937 -31.07 19.64 -27.76
C LYS A 937 -30.38 18.92 -26.60
N ALA A 938 -29.42 18.05 -26.89
CA ALA A 938 -28.62 17.39 -25.86
C ALA A 938 -27.75 18.39 -25.08
N ALA A 939 -27.35 19.50 -25.72
CA ALA A 939 -26.67 20.63 -25.10
C ALA A 939 -27.64 21.64 -24.42
N GLY A 940 -28.93 21.29 -24.25
CA GLY A 940 -29.88 22.12 -23.50
C GLY A 940 -30.53 23.26 -24.29
N LEU A 941 -30.24 23.43 -25.59
CA LEU A 941 -30.88 24.47 -26.40
C LEU A 941 -32.36 24.16 -26.67
N SER A 942 -33.21 25.16 -26.50
CA SER A 942 -34.63 25.08 -26.84
C SER A 942 -34.83 25.05 -28.36
N LEU A 943 -35.99 24.58 -28.80
CA LEU A 943 -36.30 24.48 -30.23
C LEU A 943 -36.37 25.86 -30.93
N ALA A 944 -36.71 26.91 -30.18
CA ALA A 944 -36.73 28.27 -30.71
C ALA A 944 -35.31 28.77 -31.02
N GLU A 945 -34.35 28.47 -30.14
CA GLU A 945 -32.95 28.86 -30.29
C GLU A 945 -32.28 28.09 -31.42
N ILE A 946 -32.54 26.78 -31.50
CA ILE A 946 -32.06 25.94 -32.60
C ILE A 946 -32.60 26.46 -33.95
N ARG A 947 -33.84 26.93 -33.99
CA ARG A 947 -34.43 27.54 -35.20
C ARG A 947 -33.69 28.81 -35.60
N ASN A 948 -33.42 29.72 -34.66
CA ASN A 948 -32.68 30.95 -34.94
C ASN A 948 -31.27 30.65 -35.47
N ILE A 949 -30.56 29.70 -34.86
CA ILE A 949 -29.22 29.27 -35.30
C ILE A 949 -29.28 28.71 -36.73
N LEU A 950 -30.28 27.88 -37.02
CA LEU A 950 -30.49 27.31 -38.35
C LEU A 950 -30.88 28.36 -39.40
N GLN A 951 -31.61 29.41 -39.02
CA GLN A 951 -31.95 30.53 -39.91
C GLN A 951 -30.74 31.40 -40.25
N ILE A 952 -29.87 31.70 -39.27
CA ILE A 952 -28.61 32.42 -39.50
C ILE A 952 -27.73 31.63 -40.48
N ARG A 953 -27.61 30.31 -40.25
CA ARG A 953 -26.85 29.42 -41.14
C ARG A 953 -27.44 29.35 -42.55
N ASP A 954 -28.77 29.24 -42.66
CA ASP A 954 -29.46 29.18 -43.96
C ASP A 954 -29.38 30.49 -44.73
N ALA A 955 -29.23 31.63 -44.05
CA ALA A 955 -28.94 32.93 -44.65
C ALA A 955 -27.47 33.09 -45.10
N GLY A 956 -26.65 32.03 -44.97
CA GLY A 956 -25.24 32.03 -45.36
C GLY A 956 -24.32 32.74 -44.37
N GLN A 957 -24.81 33.12 -43.20
CA GLN A 957 -24.03 33.77 -42.14
C GLN A 957 -23.47 32.72 -41.17
N ALA A 958 -22.30 33.00 -40.60
CA ALA A 958 -21.69 32.13 -39.59
C ALA A 958 -22.40 32.30 -38.24
N PRO A 959 -23.05 31.26 -37.68
CA PRO A 959 -23.82 31.40 -36.44
C PRO A 959 -22.95 31.34 -35.17
N CYS A 960 -21.64 31.19 -35.31
CA CYS A 960 -20.73 30.91 -34.18
C CYS A 960 -20.75 31.98 -33.09
N SER A 961 -20.81 33.27 -33.44
CA SER A 961 -20.90 34.35 -32.46
C SER A 961 -22.24 34.35 -31.69
N HIS A 962 -23.33 34.03 -32.39
CA HIS A 962 -24.65 33.92 -31.77
C HIS A 962 -24.73 32.71 -30.83
N VAL A 963 -24.21 31.56 -31.25
CA VAL A 963 -24.15 30.34 -30.43
C VAL A 963 -23.28 30.55 -29.20
N ALA A 964 -22.12 31.19 -29.35
CA ALA A 964 -21.22 31.49 -28.22
C ALA A 964 -21.90 32.42 -27.20
N ALA A 965 -22.63 33.45 -27.65
CA ALA A 965 -23.36 34.35 -26.76
C ALA A 965 -24.48 33.63 -26.00
N GLN A 966 -25.22 32.72 -26.66
CA GLN A 966 -26.27 31.94 -25.99
C GLN A 966 -25.71 30.95 -24.96
N LEU A 967 -24.61 30.27 -25.29
CA LEU A 967 -23.95 29.36 -24.34
C LEU A 967 -23.36 30.11 -23.14
N ALA A 968 -22.81 31.31 -23.37
CA ALA A 968 -22.33 32.16 -22.27
C ALA A 968 -23.47 32.59 -21.33
N GLN A 969 -24.65 32.90 -21.87
CA GLN A 969 -25.83 33.21 -21.04
C GLN A 969 -26.30 31.97 -20.26
N GLN A 970 -26.36 30.79 -20.88
CA GLN A 970 -26.72 29.56 -20.18
C GLN A 970 -25.74 29.20 -19.05
N LEU A 971 -24.44 29.41 -19.26
CA LEU A 971 -23.44 29.24 -18.20
C LEU A 971 -23.71 30.21 -17.03
N THR A 972 -24.04 31.46 -17.34
CA THR A 972 -24.38 32.46 -16.32
C THR A 972 -25.63 32.05 -15.51
N ASP A 973 -26.66 31.55 -16.18
CA ASP A 973 -27.89 31.09 -15.52
C ASP A 973 -27.63 29.85 -14.64
N LEU A 974 -26.75 28.94 -15.08
CA LEU A 974 -26.33 27.77 -14.30
C LEU A 974 -25.52 28.17 -13.06
N ASP A 975 -24.59 29.12 -13.20
CA ASP A 975 -23.81 29.64 -12.07
C ASP A 975 -24.72 30.28 -11.02
N GLN A 976 -25.75 31.01 -11.46
CA GLN A 976 -26.76 31.56 -10.56
C GLN A 976 -27.55 30.46 -9.83
N HIS A 977 -27.93 29.38 -10.53
CA HIS A 977 -28.64 28.27 -9.90
C HIS A 977 -27.75 27.50 -8.90
N ILE A 978 -26.46 27.37 -9.18
CA ILE A 978 -25.48 26.80 -8.24
C ILE A 978 -25.40 27.67 -6.97
N ALA A 979 -25.40 29.00 -7.12
CA ALA A 979 -25.41 29.91 -5.98
C ALA A 979 -26.68 29.76 -5.13
N GLU A 980 -27.86 29.64 -5.76
CA GLU A 980 -29.13 29.38 -5.07
C GLU A 980 -29.12 28.03 -4.31
N LEU A 981 -28.64 26.96 -4.95
CA LEU A 981 -28.53 25.64 -4.33
C LEU A 981 -27.51 25.64 -3.17
N THR A 982 -26.44 26.41 -3.30
CA THR A 982 -25.45 26.58 -2.24
C THR A 982 -26.05 27.33 -1.05
N ALA A 983 -26.83 28.38 -1.29
CA ALA A 983 -27.54 29.10 -0.24
C ALA A 983 -28.58 28.20 0.46
N LEU A 984 -29.32 27.40 -0.31
CA LEU A 984 -30.27 26.42 0.25
C LEU A 984 -29.55 25.38 1.11
N ARG A 985 -28.39 24.87 0.66
CA ARG A 985 -27.58 23.94 1.45
C ARG A 985 -27.14 24.56 2.77
N THR A 986 -26.69 25.81 2.75
CA THR A 986 -26.32 26.53 3.98
C THR A 986 -27.53 26.67 4.91
N SER A 987 -28.68 27.09 4.40
CA SER A 987 -29.91 27.19 5.19
C SER A 987 -30.33 25.84 5.79
N VAL A 988 -30.27 24.75 5.03
CA VAL A 988 -30.56 23.40 5.55
C VAL A 988 -29.55 22.97 6.62
N ALA A 989 -28.27 23.31 6.46
CA ALA A 989 -27.25 23.02 7.46
C ALA A 989 -27.48 23.81 8.76
N GLU A 990 -27.94 25.07 8.67
CA GLU A 990 -28.32 25.90 9.82
C GLU A 990 -29.53 25.32 10.56
N HIS A 991 -30.60 24.94 9.84
CA HIS A 991 -31.77 24.28 10.46
C HIS A 991 -31.39 22.93 11.09
N TYR A 992 -30.49 22.17 10.46
CA TYR A 992 -29.97 20.92 11.03
C TYR A 992 -29.20 21.16 12.33
N GLN A 993 -28.31 22.15 12.38
CA GLN A 993 -27.58 22.51 13.59
C GLN A 993 -28.54 22.94 14.71
N ALA A 994 -29.49 23.83 14.40
CA ALA A 994 -30.51 24.28 15.35
C ALA A 994 -31.36 23.10 15.89
N ALA A 995 -31.81 22.19 15.02
CA ALA A 995 -32.56 21.02 15.42
C ALA A 995 -31.72 20.00 16.23
N SER A 996 -30.41 19.90 15.97
CA SER A 996 -29.51 18.96 16.67
C SER A 996 -29.11 19.42 18.08
N GLN A 997 -29.24 20.72 18.36
CA GLN A 997 -28.89 21.33 19.65
C GLN A 997 -30.12 21.82 20.43
N GLY A 998 -31.31 21.77 19.83
CA GLY A 998 -32.57 22.21 20.43
C GLY A 998 -33.13 21.25 21.49
N ASP A 999 -33.94 21.79 22.40
CA ASP A 999 -34.60 21.05 23.47
C ASP A 999 -35.95 20.48 22.95
N PRO A 1000 -36.13 19.15 22.89
CA PRO A 1000 -37.36 18.52 22.40
C PRO A 1000 -38.63 18.95 23.16
N ALA A 1001 -38.50 19.45 24.39
CA ALA A 1001 -39.63 19.95 25.18
C ALA A 1001 -40.24 21.25 24.64
N GLN A 1002 -39.57 21.92 23.69
CA GLN A 1002 -40.03 23.18 23.07
C GLN A 1002 -40.86 22.95 21.78
N CYS A 1003 -40.96 21.70 21.30
CA CYS A 1003 -41.79 21.36 20.14
C CYS A 1003 -43.28 21.27 20.52
N ASP A 1004 -44.15 21.92 19.74
CA ASP A 1004 -45.59 22.01 20.02
C ASP A 1004 -46.29 20.63 19.90
N ALA A 1005 -47.40 20.46 20.64
CA ALA A 1005 -48.18 19.24 20.77
C ALA A 1005 -48.81 18.76 19.45
N GLU A 1006 -48.81 19.59 18.41
CA GLU A 1006 -49.29 19.26 17.05
C GLU A 1006 -48.30 18.39 16.24
N GLN A 1007 -47.20 17.91 16.84
CA GLN A 1007 -46.18 17.06 16.20
C GLN A 1007 -45.40 17.74 15.06
N ILE A 1008 -45.32 19.07 15.07
CA ILE A 1008 -44.51 19.85 14.12
C ILE A 1008 -43.24 20.32 14.85
N CYS A 1009 -42.07 20.02 14.28
CA CYS A 1009 -40.78 20.42 14.85
C CYS A 1009 -40.63 21.95 14.80
N SER A 1010 -40.42 22.61 15.94
CA SER A 1010 -40.32 24.09 16.01
C SER A 1010 -39.04 24.68 15.43
N TYR A 1011 -38.10 23.82 15.02
CA TYR A 1011 -36.81 24.20 14.45
C TYR A 1011 -36.76 24.01 12.91
N LEU A 1012 -37.90 23.69 12.29
CA LEU A 1012 -38.13 23.59 10.84
C LEU A 1012 -39.29 24.53 10.47
#